data_AF-A0A2P6TPI3-F1
#
_entry.id   AF-A0A2P6TPI3-F1
#
_cell.length_a   1.000
_cell.length_b   1.000
_cell.length_c   1.000
_cell.angle_alpha   90.00
_cell.angle_beta   90.00
_cell.angle_gamma   90.00
#
_symmetry.space_group_name_H-M   'P 1'
#
loop_
_entity.id
_entity.type
_entity.pdbx_description
1 polymer ?
#
loop_
_entity_poly.entity_id
_entity_poly.type
_entity_poly.pdbx_seq_one_letter_code
_entity_poly.pdbx_strand_id
1 'polypeptide(L)'
;MLLWPLVYWRNRSWITSLLRIAIMSMPSSQRTDAGLGRMLGHAAHPGLRGAVKDWSRIFLGTRLVSITVVALALPQRPVATLATQAVLAMLVSNSPLYCGCKLLSVVPTHQRMLSLAAGMEYATVPLLAVVPSGAVWSTGAAQVLQGTVDGSTLCRATLYFLTTFVGVLAPTLLACAYRWPSEERTSGHRSGQPTRLVGRHLVPAAWLASAPSETFAGSTLPPECSSAASSAPYPAASFRNHAVAVTRFHLPDKVHQAAFVISAAAQLVVLLRQMWDRPLFSPAVAAVAASSLVQVSAAALLLKCPLVYWKNRSWILSLLRIAIFILPNSKRANVGLARMLDHSAHLGLHGAVKDWSRIFLGIRLVSSAVVPLVLPQRPLLTMTTQTVLLWLISNAPGYCTCKLLTEPLSRQRMQRLAAGMDLATVPLLAVAPSGVLWSTGAAEVSEGTADGGTLCRGTLYFLNAFVGVLMPTLLACAYRWPEAEVVMHQVSAVLSLAGQCIFLLLQLWQGPVHASTAAHMAAVGLAQSAIATLLLKWPWLYWRNMWWMLSAIRIALFSLPSFRRMGVGLALLLNRQPRAGLRGAAKDLGRILLGTRLASSFIVGLALPQRPIVTLATQAVLAFLISNTPDYCRSQLLAAPLTKQRMLAVAAGLECVAVPLMLLAPSGVNWMQGAYAILDGEVDSCTLCRALLSFQTAFVGVLLPTLPAAATDEHRLPAGLIVHRAAAVLSGVGQAIFMLIQLWRGLPDAAGLGRMALTGLPHLAITALMFKGPILYWRSWSWILLLGRLWLFSLPAVAPGGSGVALTLSNLPQPGWIGAAKDWGRILLGTRLFSSAIVALLLPQRPMVVLATQAALALLLTRNTQAYCTTQLLAAPLTKQRMLYLAAGLEFTAFPLVMAVPLAVHWPEGGIMLLQGKLGS
;
A
#
# COMPACT_ATOMS: atom_id res chain seq x y z
N MET A 1 -15.28 -9.63 -5.12
CA MET A 1 -15.59 -8.66 -4.03
C MET A 1 -15.24 -7.22 -4.42
N LEU A 2 -13.98 -6.89 -4.74
CA LEU A 2 -13.56 -5.51 -5.11
C LEU A 2 -14.12 -4.97 -6.45
N LEU A 3 -14.55 -5.86 -7.35
CA LEU A 3 -15.04 -5.50 -8.69
C LEU A 3 -16.56 -5.23 -8.76
N TRP A 4 -17.34 -5.74 -7.80
CA TRP A 4 -18.80 -5.54 -7.74
C TRP A 4 -19.27 -5.33 -6.29
N PRO A 5 -19.11 -4.10 -5.76
CA PRO A 5 -19.50 -3.80 -4.39
C PRO A 5 -21.00 -3.93 -4.15
N LEU A 6 -21.84 -3.63 -5.15
CA LEU A 6 -23.30 -3.75 -5.05
C LEU A 6 -23.77 -5.20 -4.96
N VAL A 7 -23.21 -6.10 -5.79
CA VAL A 7 -23.49 -7.54 -5.71
C VAL A 7 -22.95 -8.13 -4.41
N TYR A 8 -21.76 -7.69 -3.97
CA TYR A 8 -21.22 -8.07 -2.67
C TYR A 8 -22.10 -7.62 -1.52
N TRP A 9 -22.63 -6.40 -1.55
CA TRP A 9 -23.46 -5.88 -0.47
C TRP A 9 -24.81 -6.61 -0.40
N ARG A 10 -25.44 -6.85 -1.56
CA ARG A 10 -26.71 -7.60 -1.66
C ARG A 10 -26.57 -9.07 -1.23
N ASN A 11 -25.44 -9.70 -1.56
CA ASN A 11 -25.20 -11.13 -1.28
C ASN A 11 -24.08 -11.34 -0.25
N ARG A 12 -23.92 -10.41 0.70
CA ARG A 12 -22.75 -10.35 1.60
C ARG A 12 -22.59 -11.62 2.42
N SER A 13 -23.67 -12.16 2.97
CA SER A 13 -23.65 -13.40 3.76
C SER A 13 -23.14 -14.58 2.94
N TRP A 14 -23.73 -14.81 1.76
CA TRP A 14 -23.37 -15.91 0.87
C TRP A 14 -21.93 -15.83 0.34
N ILE A 15 -21.50 -14.65 -0.13
CA ILE A 15 -20.17 -14.49 -0.70
C ILE A 15 -19.09 -14.60 0.40
N THR A 16 -19.36 -14.10 1.62
CA THR A 16 -18.44 -14.31 2.74
C THR A 16 -18.37 -15.78 3.16
N SER A 17 -19.49 -16.52 3.14
CA SER A 17 -19.50 -17.96 3.42
C SER A 17 -18.69 -18.75 2.40
N LEU A 18 -18.92 -18.50 1.10
CA LEU A 18 -18.19 -19.15 0.02
C LEU A 18 -16.70 -18.83 0.06
N LEU A 19 -16.32 -17.59 0.36
CA LEU A 19 -14.92 -17.20 0.50
C LEU A 19 -14.24 -17.95 1.65
N ARG A 20 -14.91 -18.09 2.80
CA ARG A 20 -14.39 -18.85 3.94
C ARG A 20 -14.16 -20.32 3.59
N ILE A 21 -15.16 -20.94 2.96
CA ILE A 21 -15.08 -22.32 2.50
C ILE A 21 -13.94 -22.48 1.48
N ALA A 22 -13.83 -21.58 0.50
CA ALA A 22 -12.80 -21.62 -0.53
C ALA A 22 -11.37 -21.45 0.01
N ILE A 23 -11.17 -20.59 1.03
CA ILE A 23 -9.85 -20.43 1.67
C ILE A 23 -9.45 -21.70 2.40
N MET A 24 -10.40 -22.37 3.07
CA MET A 24 -10.13 -23.57 3.85
C MET A 24 -10.09 -24.85 3.01
N SER A 25 -10.70 -24.85 1.81
CA SER A 25 -10.61 -25.97 0.86
C SER A 25 -9.35 -25.96 0.00
N MET A 26 -8.47 -24.97 0.14
CA MET A 26 -7.19 -24.97 -0.59
C MET A 26 -6.35 -26.22 -0.23
N PRO A 27 -5.66 -26.85 -1.19
CA PRO A 27 -4.86 -28.06 -0.90
C PRO A 27 -3.77 -27.85 0.16
N SER A 28 -3.22 -26.63 0.24
CA SER A 28 -2.26 -26.24 1.29
C SER A 28 -2.90 -26.18 2.69
N SER A 29 -4.22 -25.97 2.75
CA SER A 29 -4.97 -26.02 4.00
C SER A 29 -5.47 -27.40 4.40
N GLN A 30 -5.37 -28.39 3.52
CA GLN A 30 -5.80 -29.77 3.82
C GLN A 30 -4.64 -30.72 4.18
N ARG A 31 -3.38 -30.38 3.84
CA ARG A 31 -2.22 -31.24 4.17
C ARG A 31 -1.78 -31.07 5.64
N THR A 32 -1.58 -32.19 6.33
CA THR A 32 -1.01 -32.27 7.69
C THR A 32 0.50 -32.04 7.72
N ASP A 33 1.20 -32.39 6.64
CA ASP A 33 2.68 -32.34 6.59
C ASP A 33 3.22 -30.96 6.18
N ALA A 34 2.32 -29.99 5.98
CA ALA A 34 2.62 -28.63 5.56
C ALA A 34 1.97 -27.60 6.48
N GLY A 35 2.61 -26.43 6.59
CA GLY A 35 2.10 -25.31 7.37
C GLY A 35 1.93 -25.63 8.86
N LEU A 36 0.77 -25.31 9.41
CA LEU A 36 0.44 -25.48 10.84
C LEU A 36 0.37 -26.95 11.28
N GLY A 37 0.08 -27.89 10.36
CA GLY A 37 -0.02 -29.31 10.70
C GLY A 37 1.31 -29.92 11.16
N ARG A 38 2.46 -29.37 10.75
CA ARG A 38 3.79 -29.79 11.24
C ARG A 38 3.97 -29.62 12.74
N MET A 39 3.18 -28.75 13.37
CA MET A 39 3.22 -28.57 14.83
C MET A 39 2.79 -29.83 15.58
N LEU A 40 1.97 -30.69 14.97
CA LEU A 40 1.51 -31.97 15.53
C LEU A 40 2.55 -33.10 15.41
N GLY A 41 3.61 -32.89 14.62
CA GLY A 41 4.69 -33.87 14.45
C GLY A 41 5.73 -33.86 15.58
N HIS A 42 5.64 -32.93 16.53
CA HIS A 42 6.59 -32.80 17.64
C HIS A 42 6.13 -33.60 18.86
N ALA A 43 7.07 -34.17 19.62
CA ALA A 43 6.74 -34.90 20.84
C ALA A 43 6.12 -33.99 21.92
N ALA A 44 5.27 -34.60 22.76
CA ALA A 44 4.66 -33.96 23.91
C ALA A 44 5.72 -33.49 24.92
N HIS A 45 5.47 -32.36 25.57
CA HIS A 45 6.37 -31.81 26.58
C HIS A 45 5.88 -32.20 27.98
N PRO A 46 6.77 -32.64 28.89
CA PRO A 46 6.38 -32.96 30.26
C PRO A 46 5.95 -31.71 31.05
N GLY A 47 5.19 -31.92 32.13
CA GLY A 47 4.73 -30.87 33.05
C GLY A 47 3.56 -30.00 32.55
N LEU A 48 3.05 -29.12 33.41
CA LEU A 48 1.88 -28.26 33.15
C LEU A 48 2.13 -27.26 32.01
N ARG A 49 3.32 -26.63 31.97
CA ARG A 49 3.73 -25.75 30.85
C ARG A 49 3.79 -26.51 29.53
N GLY A 50 4.25 -27.78 29.58
CA GLY A 50 4.22 -28.67 28.44
C GLY A 50 2.79 -28.94 27.96
N ALA A 51 1.85 -29.18 28.88
CA ALA A 51 0.44 -29.37 28.57
C ALA A 51 -0.18 -28.17 27.85
N VAL A 52 0.04 -26.94 28.35
CA VAL A 52 -0.46 -25.72 27.70
C VAL A 52 0.13 -25.56 26.30
N LYS A 53 1.43 -25.83 26.14
CA LYS A 53 2.10 -25.78 24.85
C LYS A 53 1.55 -26.82 23.88
N ASP A 54 1.32 -28.04 24.34
CA ASP A 54 0.78 -29.12 23.52
C ASP A 54 -0.68 -28.85 23.12
N TRP A 55 -1.50 -28.33 24.03
CA TRP A 55 -2.86 -27.85 23.69
C TRP A 55 -2.82 -26.72 22.65
N SER A 56 -1.95 -25.73 22.81
CA SER A 56 -1.80 -24.64 21.83
C SER A 56 -1.42 -25.17 20.44
N ARG A 57 -0.56 -26.20 20.39
CA ARG A 57 -0.18 -26.89 19.15
C ARG A 57 -1.32 -27.70 18.57
N ILE A 58 -2.14 -28.34 19.41
CA ILE A 58 -3.35 -29.04 18.97
C ILE A 58 -4.33 -28.04 18.36
N PHE A 59 -4.60 -26.91 19.02
CA PHE A 59 -5.50 -25.86 18.50
C PHE A 59 -5.00 -25.18 17.22
N LEU A 60 -3.70 -24.89 17.15
CA LEU A 60 -3.07 -24.28 15.97
C LEU A 60 -2.94 -25.30 14.82
N GLY A 61 -2.56 -26.52 15.13
CA GLY A 61 -2.28 -27.60 14.17
C GLY A 61 -3.55 -28.21 13.56
N THR A 62 -4.63 -28.31 14.34
CA THR A 62 -5.98 -28.68 13.84
C THR A 62 -6.68 -27.51 13.15
N ARG A 63 -6.06 -26.32 13.15
CA ARG A 63 -6.52 -25.10 12.47
C ARG A 63 -7.82 -24.53 13.04
N LEU A 64 -8.28 -25.01 14.20
CA LEU A 64 -9.47 -24.50 14.89
C LEU A 64 -9.37 -23.00 15.16
N VAL A 65 -8.19 -22.52 15.60
CA VAL A 65 -7.97 -21.09 15.82
C VAL A 65 -8.18 -20.28 14.54
N SER A 66 -7.68 -20.75 13.40
CA SER A 66 -7.85 -20.06 12.12
C SER A 66 -9.32 -20.00 11.71
N ILE A 67 -10.06 -21.09 11.90
CA ILE A 67 -11.49 -21.19 11.62
C ILE A 67 -12.28 -20.20 12.50
N THR A 68 -12.04 -20.23 13.81
CA THR A 68 -12.68 -19.33 14.79
C THR A 68 -12.32 -17.87 14.54
N VAL A 69 -11.05 -17.54 14.29
CA VAL A 69 -10.60 -16.16 14.01
C VAL A 69 -11.22 -15.62 12.72
N VAL A 70 -11.26 -16.43 11.67
CA VAL A 70 -11.93 -16.04 10.42
C VAL A 70 -13.43 -15.85 10.65
N ALA A 71 -14.05 -16.69 11.50
CA ALA A 71 -15.45 -16.59 11.93
C ALA A 71 -15.76 -15.22 12.60
N LEU A 72 -14.86 -14.79 13.49
CA LEU A 72 -14.98 -13.54 14.23
C LEU A 72 -14.64 -12.30 13.40
N ALA A 73 -13.67 -12.43 12.47
CA ALA A 73 -13.24 -11.31 11.62
C ALA A 73 -14.29 -10.91 10.55
N LEU A 74 -15.16 -11.83 10.16
CA LEU A 74 -16.19 -11.59 9.13
C LEU A 74 -17.59 -11.95 9.66
N PRO A 75 -18.11 -11.27 10.69
CA PRO A 75 -19.34 -11.68 11.37
C PRO A 75 -20.49 -11.88 10.38
N GLN A 76 -21.16 -13.02 10.49
CA GLN A 76 -22.34 -13.38 9.71
C GLN A 76 -23.54 -13.54 10.65
N ARG A 77 -24.75 -13.54 10.10
CA ARG A 77 -25.96 -13.87 10.87
C ARG A 77 -25.78 -15.26 11.50
N PRO A 78 -26.28 -15.51 12.73
CA PRO A 78 -26.04 -16.75 13.46
C PRO A 78 -26.30 -18.03 12.65
N VAL A 79 -27.39 -18.07 11.89
CA VAL A 79 -27.74 -19.21 11.02
C VAL A 79 -26.70 -19.44 9.91
N ALA A 80 -26.21 -18.36 9.28
CA ALA A 80 -25.17 -18.45 8.25
C ALA A 80 -23.81 -18.80 8.86
N THR A 81 -23.50 -18.29 10.07
CA THR A 81 -22.30 -18.68 10.82
C THR A 81 -22.35 -20.17 11.15
N LEU A 82 -23.46 -20.67 11.69
CA LEU A 82 -23.64 -22.09 12.03
C LEU A 82 -23.44 -22.99 10.80
N ALA A 83 -24.14 -22.69 9.70
CA ALA A 83 -24.02 -23.45 8.46
C ALA A 83 -22.60 -23.43 7.88
N THR A 84 -21.96 -22.25 7.84
CA THR A 84 -20.59 -22.11 7.31
C THR A 84 -19.58 -22.84 8.19
N GLN A 85 -19.71 -22.74 9.51
CA GLN A 85 -18.81 -23.41 10.44
C GLN A 85 -19.01 -24.92 10.47
N ALA A 86 -20.24 -25.42 10.32
CA ALA A 86 -20.51 -26.85 10.17
C ALA A 86 -19.83 -27.42 8.90
N VAL A 87 -19.91 -26.71 7.77
CA VAL A 87 -19.22 -27.11 6.53
C VAL A 87 -17.69 -27.08 6.71
N LEU A 88 -17.16 -26.04 7.36
CA LEU A 88 -15.72 -25.95 7.66
C LEU A 88 -15.26 -27.05 8.62
N ALA A 89 -16.06 -27.38 9.62
CA ALA A 89 -15.81 -28.48 10.55
C ALA A 89 -15.76 -29.82 9.81
N MET A 90 -16.69 -30.09 8.89
CA MET A 90 -16.67 -31.30 8.06
C MET A 90 -15.45 -31.36 7.13
N LEU A 91 -15.06 -30.23 6.54
CA LEU A 91 -13.87 -30.16 5.67
C LEU A 91 -12.56 -30.35 6.43
N VAL A 92 -12.54 -30.04 7.73
CA VAL A 92 -11.35 -30.12 8.59
C VAL A 92 -11.34 -31.40 9.42
N SER A 93 -12.48 -32.09 9.57
CA SER A 93 -12.62 -33.36 10.27
C SER A 93 -12.04 -34.55 9.48
N ASN A 94 -10.80 -34.42 8.99
CA ASN A 94 -9.96 -35.58 8.64
C ASN A 94 -9.34 -36.16 9.92
N SER A 95 -10.19 -36.59 10.84
CA SER A 95 -9.83 -37.13 12.15
C SER A 95 -8.83 -38.31 12.13
N PRO A 96 -8.82 -39.24 11.15
CA PRO A 96 -7.86 -40.35 11.17
C PRO A 96 -6.41 -39.89 10.97
N LEU A 97 -6.18 -38.84 10.17
CA LEU A 97 -4.82 -38.33 9.90
C LEU A 97 -4.23 -37.61 11.12
N TYR A 98 -5.05 -36.88 11.86
CA TYR A 98 -4.59 -36.18 13.06
C TYR A 98 -4.24 -37.16 14.18
N CYS A 99 -5.05 -38.20 14.38
CA CYS A 99 -4.80 -39.18 15.44
C CYS A 99 -3.56 -40.06 15.19
N GLY A 100 -3.07 -40.13 13.96
CA GLY A 100 -1.77 -40.75 13.64
C GLY A 100 -0.55 -39.85 13.93
N CYS A 101 -0.73 -38.60 14.35
CA CYS A 101 0.38 -37.69 14.60
C CYS A 101 1.14 -38.03 15.90
N LYS A 102 2.47 -37.91 15.86
CA LYS A 102 3.37 -38.20 16.99
C LYS A 102 2.96 -37.50 18.29
N LEU A 103 2.43 -36.28 18.25
CA LEU A 103 1.98 -35.57 19.45
C LEU A 103 0.81 -36.27 20.15
N LEU A 104 -0.12 -36.83 19.37
CA LEU A 104 -1.36 -37.43 19.88
C LEU A 104 -1.20 -38.91 20.22
N SER A 105 -0.18 -39.57 19.68
CA SER A 105 0.11 -40.97 19.96
C SER A 105 0.93 -41.19 21.25
N VAL A 106 1.42 -40.15 21.93
CA VAL A 106 2.21 -40.31 23.17
C VAL A 106 1.30 -40.42 24.39
N VAL A 107 1.62 -41.35 25.29
CA VAL A 107 0.90 -41.62 26.56
C VAL A 107 0.54 -40.37 27.38
N PRO A 108 1.43 -39.36 27.57
CA PRO A 108 1.08 -38.16 28.35
C PRO A 108 -0.02 -37.32 27.69
N THR A 109 -0.06 -37.27 26.36
CA THR A 109 -1.12 -36.57 25.63
C THR A 109 -2.44 -37.33 25.74
N HIS A 110 -2.38 -38.67 25.71
CA HIS A 110 -3.54 -39.53 25.91
C HIS A 110 -4.19 -39.32 27.28
N GLN A 111 -3.38 -39.29 28.36
CA GLN A 111 -3.88 -38.99 29.71
C GLN A 111 -4.51 -37.58 29.82
N ARG A 112 -3.92 -36.58 29.15
CA ARG A 112 -4.49 -35.23 29.09
C ARG A 112 -5.80 -35.20 28.30
N MET A 113 -5.90 -35.95 27.20
CA MET A 113 -7.14 -36.09 26.44
C MET A 113 -8.23 -36.80 27.26
N LEU A 114 -7.88 -37.82 28.04
CA LEU A 114 -8.79 -38.47 28.99
C LEU A 114 -9.32 -37.47 30.02
N SER A 115 -8.43 -36.66 30.62
CA SER A 115 -8.84 -35.63 31.59
C SER A 115 -9.75 -34.56 30.98
N LEU A 116 -9.50 -34.18 29.72
CA LEU A 116 -10.36 -33.24 29.00
C LEU A 116 -11.70 -33.91 28.67
N ALA A 117 -11.70 -35.14 28.17
CA ALA A 117 -12.91 -35.90 27.85
C ALA A 117 -13.82 -36.05 29.07
N ALA A 118 -13.26 -36.44 30.22
CA ALA A 118 -13.99 -36.50 31.48
C ALA A 118 -14.57 -35.12 31.87
N GLY A 119 -13.77 -34.04 31.80
CA GLY A 119 -14.27 -32.69 32.09
C GLY A 119 -15.35 -32.19 31.11
N MET A 120 -15.26 -32.59 29.84
CA MET A 120 -16.23 -32.27 28.81
C MET A 120 -17.55 -33.01 29.02
N GLU A 121 -17.52 -34.26 29.46
CA GLU A 121 -18.73 -35.02 29.82
C GLU A 121 -19.52 -34.27 30.90
N TYR A 122 -18.86 -33.86 32.00
CA TYR A 122 -19.50 -33.04 33.04
C TYR A 122 -20.07 -31.73 32.52
N ALA A 123 -19.41 -31.08 31.56
CA ALA A 123 -19.87 -29.82 30.98
C ALA A 123 -21.01 -29.99 29.94
N THR A 124 -21.14 -31.16 29.32
CA THR A 124 -22.14 -31.43 28.26
C THR A 124 -23.49 -31.91 28.79
N VAL A 125 -23.55 -32.45 30.01
CA VAL A 125 -24.82 -32.85 30.69
C VAL A 125 -25.90 -31.77 30.63
N PRO A 126 -25.65 -30.47 30.93
CA PRO A 126 -26.67 -29.43 30.79
C PRO A 126 -26.97 -29.00 29.34
N LEU A 127 -26.05 -29.24 28.39
CA LEU A 127 -26.21 -28.88 26.97
C LEU A 127 -27.03 -29.92 26.18
N LEU A 128 -27.00 -31.19 26.59
CA LEU A 128 -27.74 -32.29 25.99
C LEU A 128 -29.27 -32.17 26.15
N ALA A 129 -29.75 -31.33 27.07
CA ALA A 129 -31.18 -31.02 27.23
C ALA A 129 -31.76 -30.18 26.06
N VAL A 130 -30.91 -29.60 25.20
CA VAL A 130 -31.34 -28.61 24.18
C VAL A 130 -31.15 -29.12 22.73
N VAL A 131 -30.43 -30.22 22.50
CA VAL A 131 -30.11 -30.71 21.15
C VAL A 131 -30.80 -32.06 20.88
N PRO A 132 -31.81 -32.12 19.98
CA PRO A 132 -32.45 -33.38 19.62
C PRO A 132 -31.62 -34.08 18.52
N SER A 133 -30.79 -35.05 18.91
CA SER A 133 -30.51 -36.26 18.12
C SER A 133 -29.56 -37.18 18.88
N GLY A 134 -30.05 -38.38 19.15
CA GLY A 134 -29.21 -39.50 19.57
C GLY A 134 -28.36 -39.97 18.39
N ALA A 135 -27.05 -40.00 18.58
CA ALA A 135 -26.12 -41.02 18.11
C ALA A 135 -24.68 -40.54 18.41
N VAL A 136 -23.83 -41.48 18.83
CA VAL A 136 -22.35 -41.36 18.92
C VAL A 136 -21.75 -40.86 20.24
N TRP A 137 -22.41 -40.04 21.06
CA TRP A 137 -21.75 -39.50 22.27
C TRP A 137 -21.94 -40.33 23.54
N SER A 138 -23.09 -40.97 23.74
CA SER A 138 -23.41 -41.66 25.01
C SER A 138 -22.77 -43.04 25.16
N THR A 139 -22.46 -43.75 24.07
CA THR A 139 -21.84 -45.08 24.14
C THR A 139 -20.34 -45.04 24.43
N GLY A 140 -19.66 -43.94 24.06
CA GLY A 140 -18.25 -43.74 24.36
C GLY A 140 -17.99 -43.33 25.81
N ALA A 141 -18.90 -42.58 26.43
CA ALA A 141 -18.67 -41.98 27.75
C ALA A 141 -18.47 -43.00 28.88
N ALA A 142 -19.30 -44.05 28.92
CA ALA A 142 -19.15 -45.14 29.88
C ALA A 142 -17.82 -45.88 29.69
N GLN A 143 -17.37 -46.06 28.44
CA GLN A 143 -16.11 -46.74 28.13
C GLN A 143 -14.89 -45.85 28.45
N VAL A 144 -14.99 -44.53 28.25
CA VAL A 144 -13.94 -43.55 28.59
C VAL A 144 -13.72 -43.54 30.10
N LEU A 145 -14.80 -43.54 30.89
CA LEU A 145 -14.74 -43.61 32.35
C LEU A 145 -14.23 -44.97 32.87
N GLN A 146 -14.50 -46.06 32.14
CA GLN A 146 -13.98 -47.40 32.44
C GLN A 146 -12.52 -47.61 31.97
N GLY A 147 -11.92 -46.63 31.27
CA GLY A 147 -10.55 -46.72 30.77
C GLY A 147 -10.32 -47.74 29.65
N THR A 148 -11.38 -48.25 29.03
CA THR A 148 -11.33 -49.33 28.02
C THR A 148 -11.31 -48.83 26.57
N VAL A 149 -11.26 -47.51 26.35
CA VAL A 149 -11.35 -46.91 25.01
C VAL A 149 -9.99 -46.88 24.32
N ASP A 150 -9.94 -47.43 23.11
CA ASP A 150 -8.80 -47.30 22.20
C ASP A 150 -8.41 -45.83 22.01
N GLY A 151 -7.12 -45.50 22.15
CA GLY A 151 -6.68 -44.11 22.11
C GLY A 151 -6.93 -43.38 20.79
N SER A 152 -7.10 -44.13 19.69
CA SER A 152 -7.54 -43.56 18.42
C SER A 152 -8.99 -43.05 18.47
N THR A 153 -9.88 -43.79 19.16
CA THR A 153 -11.29 -43.43 19.37
C THR A 153 -11.40 -42.23 20.31
N LEU A 154 -10.63 -42.21 21.40
CA LEU A 154 -10.57 -41.06 22.31
C LEU A 154 -10.06 -39.81 21.60
N CYS A 155 -9.02 -39.93 20.78
CA CYS A 155 -8.50 -38.81 19.99
C CYS A 155 -9.54 -38.28 19.01
N ARG A 156 -10.26 -39.16 18.28
CA ARG A 156 -11.33 -38.74 17.37
C ARG A 156 -12.43 -38.02 18.14
N ALA A 157 -12.92 -38.57 19.24
CA ALA A 157 -13.96 -37.96 20.07
C ALA A 157 -13.54 -36.57 20.56
N THR A 158 -12.30 -36.43 21.05
CA THR A 158 -11.75 -35.16 21.52
C THR A 158 -11.65 -34.12 20.39
N LEU A 159 -11.19 -34.52 19.20
CA LEU A 159 -11.10 -33.62 18.04
C LEU A 159 -12.48 -33.21 17.53
N TYR A 160 -13.45 -34.13 17.51
CA TYR A 160 -14.84 -33.80 17.17
C TYR A 160 -15.42 -32.80 18.16
N PHE A 161 -15.21 -33.01 19.48
CA PHE A 161 -15.65 -32.04 20.48
C PHE A 161 -15.03 -30.67 20.23
N LEU A 162 -13.71 -30.58 20.11
CA LEU A 162 -13.03 -29.30 19.94
C LEU A 162 -13.48 -28.60 18.66
N THR A 163 -13.71 -29.35 17.59
CA THR A 163 -14.20 -28.80 16.33
C THR A 163 -15.62 -28.27 16.45
N THR A 164 -16.51 -29.03 17.09
CA THR A 164 -17.90 -28.60 17.31
C THR A 164 -17.96 -27.42 18.28
N PHE A 165 -17.26 -27.48 19.40
CA PHE A 165 -17.35 -26.45 20.43
C PHE A 165 -16.62 -25.16 20.04
N VAL A 166 -15.34 -25.27 19.67
CA VAL A 166 -14.49 -24.09 19.37
C VAL A 166 -14.66 -23.63 17.93
N GLY A 167 -14.85 -24.55 16.99
CA GLY A 167 -15.03 -24.24 15.58
C GLY A 167 -16.44 -23.79 15.21
N VAL A 168 -17.49 -24.36 15.85
CA VAL A 168 -18.89 -24.11 15.45
C VAL A 168 -19.68 -23.33 16.50
N LEU A 169 -19.77 -23.83 17.74
CA LEU A 169 -20.63 -23.25 18.78
C LEU A 169 -20.12 -21.88 19.24
N ALA A 170 -18.85 -21.76 19.60
CA ALA A 170 -18.30 -20.51 20.12
C ALA A 170 -18.47 -19.33 19.14
N PRO A 171 -18.13 -19.44 17.83
CA PRO A 171 -18.42 -18.37 16.87
C PRO A 171 -19.91 -18.07 16.68
N THR A 172 -20.77 -19.09 16.76
CA THR A 172 -22.22 -18.93 16.59
C THR A 172 -22.82 -18.21 17.79
N LEU A 173 -22.44 -18.58 19.01
CA LEU A 173 -22.86 -17.89 20.24
C LEU A 173 -22.34 -16.45 20.28
N LEU A 174 -21.09 -16.22 19.87
CA LEU A 174 -20.55 -14.87 19.70
C LEU A 174 -21.34 -14.08 18.65
N ALA A 175 -21.72 -14.69 17.53
CA ALA A 175 -22.58 -14.04 16.53
C ALA A 175 -23.99 -13.73 17.05
N CYS A 176 -24.54 -14.56 17.96
CA CYS A 176 -25.80 -14.27 18.65
C CYS A 176 -25.66 -13.13 19.68
N ALA A 177 -24.56 -13.12 20.44
CA ALA A 177 -24.29 -12.13 21.48
C ALA A 177 -23.97 -10.74 20.91
N TYR A 178 -23.32 -10.69 19.74
CA TYR A 178 -23.21 -9.46 18.97
C TYR A 178 -24.59 -9.09 18.42
N ARG A 179 -25.37 -8.34 19.24
CA ARG A 179 -26.64 -7.72 18.83
C ARG A 179 -26.41 -6.96 17.52
N TRP A 180 -26.80 -7.57 16.41
CA TRP A 180 -26.86 -6.88 15.13
C TRP A 180 -27.91 -5.79 15.32
N PRO A 181 -27.58 -4.50 15.23
CA PRO A 181 -28.60 -3.45 15.26
C PRO A 181 -29.56 -3.80 14.13
N SER A 182 -30.78 -4.20 14.46
CA SER A 182 -31.72 -4.66 13.45
C SER A 182 -31.93 -3.51 12.47
N GLU A 183 -31.68 -3.80 11.20
CA GLU A 183 -31.88 -2.89 10.06
C GLU A 183 -33.36 -2.44 9.95
N GLU A 184 -34.25 -3.01 10.76
CA GLU A 184 -35.68 -2.70 10.89
C GLU A 184 -36.00 -1.25 11.29
N ARG A 185 -35.05 -0.46 11.80
CA ARG A 185 -35.33 0.97 12.04
C ARG A 185 -35.39 1.83 10.78
N THR A 186 -35.05 1.30 9.60
CA THR A 186 -35.08 2.10 8.35
C THR A 186 -36.32 1.88 7.48
N SER A 187 -37.17 0.91 7.77
CA SER A 187 -38.43 0.70 7.04
C SER A 187 -39.66 1.33 7.71
N GLY A 188 -39.57 1.74 8.99
CA GLY A 188 -40.72 2.25 9.77
C GLY A 188 -41.06 3.74 9.65
N HIS A 189 -40.49 4.49 8.71
CA HIS A 189 -40.70 5.96 8.61
C HIS A 189 -41.10 6.49 7.23
N ARG A 190 -41.72 5.64 6.38
CA ARG A 190 -42.26 6.07 5.07
C ARG A 190 -43.76 5.86 4.86
N SER A 191 -44.52 5.61 5.91
CA SER A 191 -45.99 5.73 5.90
C SER A 191 -46.43 6.88 6.82
N GLY A 192 -46.08 8.11 6.40
CA GLY A 192 -46.57 9.35 6.97
C GLY A 192 -46.95 10.28 5.84
N GLN A 193 -47.91 9.87 5.01
CA GLN A 193 -48.66 10.79 4.17
C GLN A 193 -49.35 11.81 5.08
N PRO A 194 -49.19 13.14 4.84
CA PRO A 194 -50.09 14.10 5.43
C PRO A 194 -51.42 14.00 4.67
N THR A 195 -52.38 13.26 5.23
CA THR A 195 -53.78 13.38 4.84
C THR A 195 -54.23 14.81 5.15
N ARG A 196 -54.45 15.60 4.10
CA ARG A 196 -55.27 16.80 4.15
C ARG A 196 -56.69 16.37 4.57
N LEU A 197 -57.04 16.62 5.82
CA LEU A 197 -58.43 16.71 6.27
C LEU A 197 -58.75 18.20 6.46
N VAL A 198 -59.38 18.76 5.42
CA VAL A 198 -60.22 19.94 5.53
C VAL A 198 -61.49 19.48 6.24
N GLY A 199 -61.79 20.04 7.41
CA GLY A 199 -63.01 19.71 8.15
C GLY A 199 -63.11 20.35 9.52
N ARG A 200 -63.75 21.52 9.57
CA ARG A 200 -64.66 22.07 10.60
C ARG A 200 -64.34 21.92 12.11
N HIS A 201 -64.41 23.08 12.77
CA HIS A 201 -64.97 23.36 14.11
C HIS A 201 -64.77 22.32 15.23
N LEU A 202 -64.06 22.73 16.30
CA LEU A 202 -64.64 22.91 17.64
C LEU A 202 -63.56 23.35 18.65
N VAL A 203 -63.92 24.39 19.41
CA VAL A 203 -63.29 24.85 20.67
C VAL A 203 -63.52 23.76 21.74
N PRO A 204 -62.61 23.55 22.71
CA PRO A 204 -62.81 24.15 24.04
C PRO A 204 -61.54 24.64 24.75
N ALA A 205 -61.79 25.62 25.62
CA ALA A 205 -60.88 26.23 26.58
C ALA A 205 -60.23 25.24 27.57
N ALA A 206 -59.07 25.59 28.11
CA ALA A 206 -58.94 25.98 29.52
C ALA A 206 -57.45 26.16 29.94
N TRP A 207 -57.26 27.00 30.97
CA TRP A 207 -56.08 27.23 31.80
C TRP A 207 -55.05 28.29 31.36
N LEU A 208 -55.31 29.53 31.79
CA LEU A 208 -54.37 30.35 32.55
C LEU A 208 -55.16 31.21 33.55
N ALA A 209 -54.83 31.10 34.84
CA ALA A 209 -55.40 31.90 35.92
C ALA A 209 -54.30 32.71 36.61
N SER A 210 -54.67 33.93 36.98
CA SER A 210 -54.02 34.88 37.91
C SER A 210 -52.71 35.56 37.45
N ALA A 211 -52.45 36.86 37.62
CA ALA A 211 -53.17 38.08 38.03
C ALA A 211 -52.13 39.26 37.84
N PRO A 212 -52.36 40.51 38.27
CA PRO A 212 -53.07 41.53 37.49
C PRO A 212 -52.33 42.90 37.35
N SER A 213 -53.03 43.81 36.65
CA SER A 213 -53.12 45.28 36.84
C SER A 213 -51.92 46.19 36.58
N GLU A 214 -52.07 47.08 35.59
CA GLU A 214 -52.13 48.55 35.70
C GLU A 214 -52.32 49.13 34.26
N THR A 215 -53.48 49.74 33.93
CA THR A 215 -53.74 51.21 33.86
C THR A 215 -52.77 51.94 32.90
N PHE A 216 -53.14 52.88 32.01
CA PHE A 216 -54.29 53.75 31.82
C PHE A 216 -54.16 54.46 30.45
N ALA A 217 -55.28 54.96 29.89
CA ALA A 217 -55.47 56.09 28.94
C ALA A 217 -54.60 56.22 27.67
N GLY A 218 -55.18 56.22 26.47
CA GLY A 218 -55.80 57.41 25.83
C GLY A 218 -54.86 57.88 24.70
N SER A 219 -55.25 58.40 23.54
CA SER A 219 -56.49 58.91 22.98
C SER A 219 -56.24 59.20 21.48
N THR A 220 -57.31 59.24 20.68
CA THR A 220 -57.56 60.17 19.53
C THR A 220 -56.70 60.14 18.24
N LEU A 221 -57.22 59.47 17.19
CA LEU A 221 -57.60 59.96 15.83
C LEU A 221 -57.25 61.41 15.38
N PRO A 222 -57.38 61.82 14.07
CA PRO A 222 -57.07 61.20 12.76
C PRO A 222 -56.29 62.19 11.81
N PRO A 223 -56.60 62.36 10.50
CA PRO A 223 -55.86 61.87 9.32
C PRO A 223 -55.19 62.98 8.46
N GLU A 224 -54.26 62.65 7.55
CA GLU A 224 -54.16 63.34 6.24
C GLU A 224 -53.16 62.71 5.25
N CYS A 225 -53.40 63.04 3.99
CA CYS A 225 -53.00 62.37 2.76
C CYS A 225 -51.65 62.80 2.15
N SER A 226 -51.24 62.01 1.13
CA SER A 226 -50.30 62.33 0.02
C SER A 226 -48.80 62.23 0.37
N SER A 227 -47.88 61.75 -0.48
CA SER A 227 -47.88 61.15 -1.81
C SER A 227 -46.48 60.60 -2.09
N ALA A 228 -46.39 59.63 -3.03
CA ALA A 228 -45.25 59.32 -3.89
C ALA A 228 -43.99 58.61 -3.33
N ALA A 229 -43.42 57.80 -4.24
CA ALA A 229 -42.07 57.25 -4.31
C ALA A 229 -41.79 55.89 -3.63
N SER A 230 -41.95 54.84 -4.43
CA SER A 230 -40.91 53.85 -4.74
C SER A 230 -39.89 53.47 -3.65
N SER A 231 -40.05 52.28 -3.07
CA SER A 231 -39.03 51.21 -3.08
C SER A 231 -39.43 50.10 -2.13
N ALA A 232 -39.60 48.89 -2.67
CA ALA A 232 -39.72 47.69 -1.88
C ALA A 232 -38.33 47.29 -1.34
N PRO A 233 -38.14 47.07 -0.03
CA PRO A 233 -36.99 46.33 0.46
C PRO A 233 -37.32 44.84 0.46
N TYR A 234 -36.73 44.11 -0.50
CA TYR A 234 -36.58 42.65 -0.40
C TYR A 234 -35.72 42.30 0.83
N PRO A 235 -36.06 41.28 1.63
CA PRO A 235 -35.19 40.80 2.69
C PRO A 235 -34.08 39.93 2.09
N ALA A 236 -32.94 40.55 1.78
CA ALA A 236 -31.71 39.87 1.37
C ALA A 236 -30.76 39.70 2.57
N ALA A 237 -31.15 38.90 3.56
CA ALA A 237 -30.24 38.53 4.66
C ALA A 237 -30.61 37.18 5.28
N SER A 238 -30.23 36.07 4.63
CA SER A 238 -30.19 34.76 5.29
C SER A 238 -29.29 33.74 4.57
N PHE A 239 -29.06 33.86 3.26
CA PHE A 239 -28.34 32.82 2.51
C PHE A 239 -26.81 32.89 2.49
N ARG A 240 -26.18 33.91 3.10
CA ARG A 240 -24.70 34.08 3.02
C ARG A 240 -23.89 33.29 4.06
N ASN A 241 -24.52 32.78 5.13
CA ASN A 241 -23.81 32.11 6.22
C ASN A 241 -23.84 30.58 6.17
N HIS A 242 -24.47 29.97 5.17
CA HIS A 242 -24.45 28.50 5.00
C HIS A 242 -23.54 28.01 3.86
N ALA A 243 -23.15 28.88 2.93
CA ALA A 243 -22.25 28.50 1.83
C ALA A 243 -20.75 28.56 2.20
N VAL A 244 -20.37 29.24 3.29
CA VAL A 244 -18.96 29.37 3.73
C VAL A 244 -18.53 28.25 4.69
N ALA A 245 -19.46 27.42 5.17
CA ALA A 245 -19.17 26.38 6.16
C ALA A 245 -18.61 25.06 5.57
N VAL A 246 -18.62 24.85 4.25
CA VAL A 246 -18.33 23.53 3.64
C VAL A 246 -17.01 23.48 2.83
N THR A 247 -16.29 24.59 2.67
CA THR A 247 -14.97 24.61 2.00
C THR A 247 -13.79 24.50 2.98
N ARG A 248 -13.94 23.77 4.09
CA ARG A 248 -12.80 23.38 4.93
C ARG A 248 -11.95 22.33 4.22
N PHE A 249 -10.95 22.81 3.48
CA PHE A 249 -9.69 22.20 3.06
C PHE A 249 -9.59 20.65 2.99
N HIS A 250 -9.77 20.09 1.80
CA HIS A 250 -9.37 18.71 1.39
C HIS A 250 -7.86 18.54 1.10
N LEU A 251 -7.01 19.47 1.54
CA LEU A 251 -5.56 19.42 1.30
C LEU A 251 -4.85 18.26 2.07
N PRO A 252 -5.20 17.96 3.34
CA PRO A 252 -4.57 16.87 4.10
C PRO A 252 -4.78 15.50 3.45
N ASP A 253 -5.97 15.30 2.87
CA ASP A 253 -6.34 14.07 2.18
C ASP A 253 -5.36 13.80 1.04
N LYS A 254 -5.11 14.81 0.20
CA LYS A 254 -4.25 14.73 -1.00
C LYS A 254 -2.79 14.42 -0.68
N VAL A 255 -2.24 15.01 0.39
CA VAL A 255 -0.86 14.72 0.83
C VAL A 255 -0.74 13.28 1.32
N HIS A 256 -1.75 12.79 2.05
CA HIS A 256 -1.83 11.38 2.43
C HIS A 256 -1.91 10.46 1.22
N GLN A 257 -2.74 10.78 0.22
CA GLN A 257 -2.83 9.98 -1.01
C GLN A 257 -1.50 9.94 -1.75
N ALA A 258 -0.84 11.09 -1.91
CA ALA A 258 0.44 11.21 -2.59
C ALA A 258 1.55 10.42 -1.88
N ALA A 259 1.69 10.57 -0.56
CA ALA A 259 2.67 9.84 0.24
C ALA A 259 2.47 8.32 0.13
N PHE A 260 1.22 7.87 0.13
CA PHE A 260 0.87 6.46 0.01
C PHE A 260 1.18 5.89 -1.38
N VAL A 261 0.86 6.64 -2.44
CA VAL A 261 1.18 6.28 -3.83
C VAL A 261 2.69 6.25 -4.05
N ILE A 262 3.44 7.23 -3.53
CA ILE A 262 4.90 7.27 -3.61
C ILE A 262 5.52 6.08 -2.86
N SER A 263 5.04 5.76 -1.65
CA SER A 263 5.50 4.59 -0.90
C SER A 263 5.22 3.28 -1.66
N ALA A 264 4.00 3.11 -2.18
CA ALA A 264 3.63 1.93 -2.95
C ALA A 264 4.46 1.80 -4.24
N ALA A 265 4.72 2.90 -4.95
CA ALA A 265 5.57 2.94 -6.13
C ALA A 265 7.03 2.60 -5.79
N ALA A 266 7.58 3.17 -4.71
CA ALA A 266 8.92 2.86 -4.25
C ALA A 266 9.09 1.38 -3.87
N GLN A 267 8.10 0.80 -3.18
CA GLN A 267 8.11 -0.62 -2.86
C GLN A 267 7.93 -1.51 -4.09
N LEU A 268 7.09 -1.12 -5.06
CA LEU A 268 6.98 -1.81 -6.34
C LEU A 268 8.30 -1.79 -7.11
N VAL A 269 9.04 -0.67 -7.08
CA VAL A 269 10.39 -0.60 -7.67
C VAL A 269 11.37 -1.52 -6.94
N VAL A 270 11.32 -1.58 -5.60
CA VAL A 270 12.14 -2.53 -4.83
C VAL A 270 11.77 -3.98 -5.14
N LEU A 271 10.48 -4.29 -5.26
CA LEU A 271 9.98 -5.60 -5.67
C LEU A 271 10.48 -5.96 -7.07
N LEU A 272 10.28 -5.08 -8.05
CA LEU A 272 10.75 -5.27 -9.42
C LEU A 272 12.25 -5.50 -9.44
N ARG A 273 13.02 -4.72 -8.67
CA ARG A 273 14.47 -4.92 -8.53
C ARG A 273 14.82 -6.26 -7.90
N GLN A 274 14.11 -6.72 -6.88
CA GLN A 274 14.36 -8.01 -6.24
C GLN A 274 13.96 -9.19 -7.13
N MET A 275 12.82 -9.13 -7.82
CA MET A 275 12.42 -10.12 -8.84
C MET A 275 13.41 -10.19 -10.00
N TRP A 276 14.08 -9.07 -10.27
CA TRP A 276 15.04 -8.95 -11.35
C TRP A 276 16.42 -9.50 -10.99
N ASP A 277 16.81 -9.44 -9.71
CA ASP A 277 18.13 -9.87 -9.21
C ASP A 277 18.08 -11.25 -8.50
N ARG A 278 16.91 -11.80 -8.18
CA ARG A 278 16.73 -13.12 -7.53
C ARG A 278 15.70 -13.98 -8.27
N PRO A 279 15.79 -15.32 -8.20
CA PRO A 279 14.76 -16.19 -8.77
C PRO A 279 13.39 -15.89 -8.15
N LEU A 280 12.37 -15.79 -9.02
CA LEU A 280 10.98 -15.41 -8.69
C LEU A 280 10.35 -16.19 -7.52
N PHE A 281 10.86 -17.39 -7.22
CA PHE A 281 10.35 -18.27 -6.17
C PHE A 281 11.15 -18.27 -4.87
N SER A 282 12.11 -17.35 -4.67
CA SER A 282 12.69 -17.22 -3.33
C SER A 282 11.61 -16.74 -2.34
N PRO A 283 11.51 -17.30 -1.12
CA PRO A 283 10.50 -16.89 -0.13
C PRO A 283 10.60 -15.40 0.21
N ALA A 284 11.77 -14.79 0.03
CA ALA A 284 11.98 -13.35 0.14
C ALA A 284 11.21 -12.57 -0.94
N VAL A 285 11.26 -12.99 -2.20
CA VAL A 285 10.56 -12.33 -3.31
C VAL A 285 9.04 -12.48 -3.16
N ALA A 286 8.56 -13.67 -2.79
CA ALA A 286 7.13 -13.91 -2.55
C ALA A 286 6.58 -13.05 -1.41
N ALA A 287 7.34 -12.91 -0.32
CA ALA A 287 6.95 -12.04 0.79
C ALA A 287 6.89 -10.57 0.35
N VAL A 288 7.92 -10.07 -0.36
CA VAL A 288 7.91 -8.68 -0.86
C VAL A 288 6.74 -8.47 -1.83
N ALA A 289 6.43 -9.45 -2.70
CA ALA A 289 5.28 -9.37 -3.62
C ALA A 289 3.96 -9.23 -2.86
N ALA A 290 3.76 -10.03 -1.82
CA ALA A 290 2.58 -9.95 -0.97
C ALA A 290 2.47 -8.57 -0.30
N SER A 291 3.57 -8.03 0.25
CA SER A 291 3.54 -6.68 0.86
C SER A 291 3.24 -5.57 -0.14
N SER A 292 3.83 -5.62 -1.33
CA SER A 292 3.56 -4.64 -2.39
C SER A 292 2.10 -4.72 -2.82
N LEU A 293 1.52 -5.92 -2.88
CA LEU A 293 0.10 -6.12 -3.21
C LEU A 293 -0.84 -5.59 -2.12
N VAL A 294 -0.49 -5.74 -0.85
CA VAL A 294 -1.22 -5.12 0.28
C VAL A 294 -1.15 -3.59 0.20
N GLN A 295 0.01 -3.02 -0.15
CA GLN A 295 0.13 -1.57 -0.30
C GLN A 295 -0.61 -1.03 -1.53
N VAL A 296 -0.48 -1.69 -2.68
CA VAL A 296 -1.20 -1.31 -3.90
C VAL A 296 -2.70 -1.44 -3.69
N SER A 297 -3.18 -2.49 -3.02
CA SER A 297 -4.60 -2.62 -2.70
C SER A 297 -5.09 -1.54 -1.75
N ALA A 298 -4.33 -1.19 -0.71
CA ALA A 298 -4.69 -0.08 0.19
C ALA A 298 -4.67 1.28 -0.54
N ALA A 299 -3.71 1.52 -1.44
CA ALA A 299 -3.66 2.71 -2.29
C ALA A 299 -4.88 2.77 -3.23
N ALA A 300 -5.24 1.65 -3.86
CA ALA A 300 -6.41 1.54 -4.69
C ALA A 300 -7.71 1.77 -3.90
N LEU A 301 -7.78 1.31 -2.64
CA LEU A 301 -8.93 1.51 -1.76
C LEU A 301 -9.10 2.99 -1.39
N LEU A 302 -7.98 3.67 -1.13
CA LEU A 302 -7.93 5.10 -0.85
C LEU A 302 -8.32 5.95 -2.08
N LEU A 303 -7.90 5.54 -3.29
CA LEU A 303 -8.23 6.23 -4.54
C LEU A 303 -9.68 5.96 -5.02
N LYS A 304 -10.17 4.72 -4.91
CA LYS A 304 -11.50 4.33 -5.44
C LYS A 304 -12.64 4.52 -4.45
N CYS A 305 -12.39 4.34 -3.16
CA CYS A 305 -13.42 4.37 -2.12
C CYS A 305 -12.95 5.24 -0.93
N PRO A 306 -12.72 6.55 -1.13
CA PRO A 306 -12.17 7.42 -0.10
C PRO A 306 -13.03 7.41 1.17
N LEU A 307 -14.36 7.39 1.05
CA LEU A 307 -15.27 7.34 2.21
C LEU A 307 -15.08 6.08 3.06
N VAL A 308 -14.87 4.91 2.42
CA VAL A 308 -14.63 3.65 3.12
C VAL A 308 -13.25 3.67 3.78
N TYR A 309 -12.25 4.22 3.08
CA TYR A 309 -10.92 4.42 3.65
C TYR A 309 -10.97 5.33 4.87
N TRP A 310 -11.59 6.51 4.78
CA TRP A 310 -11.67 7.48 5.87
C TRP A 310 -12.42 6.94 7.08
N LYS A 311 -13.56 6.27 6.86
CA LYS A 311 -14.33 5.62 7.93
C LYS A 311 -13.51 4.54 8.67
N ASN A 312 -12.63 3.84 7.96
CA ASN A 312 -11.84 2.73 8.51
C ASN A 312 -10.33 3.05 8.58
N ARG A 313 -9.95 4.33 8.51
CA ARG A 313 -8.55 4.77 8.28
C ARG A 313 -7.62 4.24 9.35
N SER A 314 -8.06 4.33 10.61
CA SER A 314 -7.30 3.87 11.76
C SER A 314 -6.93 2.38 11.63
N TRP A 315 -7.90 1.54 11.28
CA TRP A 315 -7.71 0.09 11.11
C TRP A 315 -6.87 -0.25 9.88
N ILE A 316 -7.17 0.38 8.73
CA ILE A 316 -6.45 0.13 7.48
C ILE A 316 -4.97 0.49 7.64
N LEU A 317 -4.65 1.64 8.23
CA LEU A 317 -3.27 2.05 8.46
C LEU A 317 -2.55 1.10 9.42
N SER A 318 -3.22 0.64 10.47
CA SER A 318 -2.66 -0.32 11.44
C SER A 318 -2.34 -1.66 10.80
N LEU A 319 -3.29 -2.23 10.06
CA LEU A 319 -3.12 -3.49 9.34
C LEU A 319 -2.03 -3.39 8.27
N LEU A 320 -1.97 -2.29 7.53
CA LEU A 320 -0.93 -2.04 6.55
C LEU A 320 0.45 -2.00 7.20
N ARG A 321 0.60 -1.30 8.34
CA ARG A 321 1.85 -1.23 9.08
C ARG A 321 2.29 -2.62 9.51
N ILE A 322 1.39 -3.40 10.12
CA ILE A 322 1.66 -4.79 10.51
C ILE A 322 2.11 -5.60 9.28
N ALA A 323 1.40 -5.50 8.15
CA ALA A 323 1.72 -6.22 6.92
C ALA A 323 3.13 -5.90 6.37
N ILE A 324 3.57 -4.64 6.46
CA ILE A 324 4.92 -4.22 6.05
C ILE A 324 6.00 -4.92 6.90
N PHE A 325 5.75 -5.09 8.20
CA PHE A 325 6.72 -5.67 9.12
C PHE A 325 6.64 -7.21 9.23
N ILE A 326 5.60 -7.85 8.70
CA ILE A 326 5.53 -9.33 8.57
C ILE A 326 6.63 -9.87 7.63
N LEU A 327 7.15 -9.03 6.72
CA LEU A 327 8.18 -9.40 5.77
C LEU A 327 9.44 -9.98 6.45
N PRO A 328 9.98 -11.12 5.99
CA PRO A 328 11.17 -11.74 6.62
C PRO A 328 12.43 -10.85 6.57
N ASN A 329 12.48 -9.84 5.70
CA ASN A 329 13.56 -8.86 5.66
C ASN A 329 13.53 -7.87 6.84
N SER A 330 12.36 -7.66 7.46
CA SER A 330 12.21 -6.80 8.64
C SER A 330 12.91 -7.40 9.87
N LYS A 331 13.03 -8.73 9.93
CA LYS A 331 13.56 -9.51 11.05
C LYS A 331 15.07 -9.74 11.04
N ARG A 332 15.75 -9.50 9.91
CA ARG A 332 17.20 -9.79 9.79
C ARG A 332 18.05 -8.66 10.37
N ALA A 333 18.85 -8.98 11.38
CA ALA A 333 19.81 -8.06 12.04
C ALA A 333 20.99 -7.64 11.13
N ASN A 334 21.31 -8.40 10.08
CA ASN A 334 22.50 -8.11 9.25
C ASN A 334 22.18 -7.29 7.99
N VAL A 335 20.99 -6.68 7.93
CA VAL A 335 20.47 -5.99 6.75
C VAL A 335 20.04 -4.56 7.10
N GLY A 336 20.29 -3.62 6.20
CA GLY A 336 19.85 -2.22 6.34
C GLY A 336 20.51 -1.50 7.51
N LEU A 337 19.72 -0.72 8.25
CA LEU A 337 20.17 0.06 9.41
C LEU A 337 20.80 -0.79 10.52
N ALA A 338 20.44 -2.06 10.62
CA ALA A 338 20.95 -2.96 11.64
C ALA A 338 22.45 -3.29 11.47
N ARG A 339 23.04 -3.07 10.29
CA ARG A 339 24.50 -3.11 10.08
C ARG A 339 25.28 -2.05 10.86
N MET A 340 24.60 -1.01 11.35
CA MET A 340 25.23 -0.04 12.26
C MET A 340 25.68 -0.69 13.57
N LEU A 341 25.07 -1.82 13.95
CA LEU A 341 25.42 -2.60 15.15
C LEU A 341 26.66 -3.51 14.93
N ASP A 342 27.16 -3.64 13.70
CA ASP A 342 28.36 -4.46 13.42
C ASP A 342 29.67 -3.71 13.72
N HIS A 343 29.60 -2.43 14.08
CA HIS A 343 30.77 -1.63 14.47
C HIS A 343 31.08 -1.83 15.95
N SER A 344 32.35 -1.71 16.33
CA SER A 344 32.75 -1.72 17.73
C SER A 344 32.28 -0.47 18.49
N ALA A 345 32.11 -0.66 19.79
CA ALA A 345 31.85 0.35 20.78
C ALA A 345 32.99 1.36 20.85
N HIS A 346 32.64 2.62 21.08
CA HIS A 346 33.60 3.72 21.16
C HIS A 346 33.84 4.08 22.62
N LEU A 347 35.10 4.35 22.98
CA LEU A 347 35.51 4.78 24.32
C LEU A 347 34.97 6.19 24.67
N GLY A 348 34.84 6.49 25.96
CA GLY A 348 34.40 7.80 26.47
C GLY A 348 32.88 8.04 26.43
N LEU A 349 32.43 9.18 26.97
CA LEU A 349 31.01 9.57 27.03
C LEU A 349 30.44 9.86 25.63
N HIS A 350 31.25 10.51 24.78
CA HIS A 350 30.95 10.74 23.37
C HIS A 350 30.71 9.43 22.62
N GLY A 351 31.63 8.47 22.79
CA GLY A 351 31.46 7.13 22.26
C GLY A 351 30.17 6.45 22.72
N ALA A 352 29.80 6.63 24.00
CA ALA A 352 28.55 6.09 24.54
C ALA A 352 27.30 6.64 23.83
N VAL A 353 27.22 7.96 23.63
CA VAL A 353 26.10 8.58 22.92
C VAL A 353 26.04 8.10 21.46
N LYS A 354 27.19 7.86 20.81
CA LYS A 354 27.28 7.28 19.46
C LYS A 354 26.71 5.90 19.39
N ASP A 355 27.14 5.05 20.29
CA ASP A 355 26.71 3.66 20.35
C ASP A 355 25.21 3.60 20.67
N TRP A 356 24.71 4.45 21.56
CA TRP A 356 23.27 4.59 21.83
C TRP A 356 22.47 5.00 20.60
N SER A 357 22.91 6.02 19.85
CA SER A 357 22.22 6.43 18.61
C SER A 357 22.17 5.31 17.57
N ARG A 358 23.26 4.52 17.46
CA ARG A 358 23.34 3.36 16.57
C ARG A 358 22.43 2.23 17.03
N ILE A 359 22.31 2.01 18.33
CA ILE A 359 21.37 1.05 18.93
C ILE A 359 19.94 1.44 18.56
N PHE A 360 19.51 2.69 18.80
CA PHE A 360 18.17 3.16 18.45
C PHE A 360 17.84 3.08 16.96
N LEU A 361 18.78 3.48 16.10
CA LEU A 361 18.62 3.40 14.63
C LEU A 361 18.66 1.94 14.14
N GLY A 362 19.56 1.13 14.69
CA GLY A 362 19.86 -0.23 14.27
C GLY A 362 18.75 -1.23 14.62
N ILE A 363 18.12 -1.09 15.77
CA ILE A 363 16.96 -1.93 16.19
C ILE A 363 15.68 -1.54 15.42
N ARG A 364 15.71 -0.46 14.63
CA ARG A 364 14.60 0.05 13.82
C ARG A 364 13.42 0.58 14.66
N LEU A 365 13.60 0.71 15.97
CA LEU A 365 12.64 1.24 16.94
C LEU A 365 12.19 2.66 16.61
N VAL A 366 13.13 3.53 16.23
CA VAL A 366 12.82 4.92 15.88
C VAL A 366 11.88 4.96 14.67
N SER A 367 12.12 4.12 13.67
CA SER A 367 11.29 4.08 12.47
C SER A 367 9.86 3.60 12.77
N SER A 368 9.69 2.63 13.68
CA SER A 368 8.35 2.18 14.08
C SER A 368 7.66 3.18 15.00
N ALA A 369 8.40 3.85 15.89
CA ALA A 369 7.89 4.84 16.85
C ALA A 369 7.50 6.17 16.19
N VAL A 370 8.17 6.58 15.11
CA VAL A 370 7.87 7.83 14.39
C VAL A 370 6.56 7.74 13.60
N VAL A 371 6.24 6.59 13.01
CA VAL A 371 5.04 6.43 12.18
C VAL A 371 3.73 6.78 12.89
N PRO A 372 3.42 6.37 14.14
CA PRO A 372 2.19 6.79 14.83
C PRO A 372 2.21 8.28 15.24
N LEU A 373 3.38 8.92 15.30
CA LEU A 373 3.48 10.37 15.54
C LEU A 373 3.10 11.15 14.28
N VAL A 374 3.50 10.63 13.12
CA VAL A 374 3.16 11.20 11.81
C VAL A 374 1.76 10.79 11.36
N LEU A 375 1.31 9.59 11.73
CA LEU A 375 -0.01 9.04 11.41
C LEU A 375 -0.72 8.76 12.72
N PRO A 376 -1.29 9.80 13.35
CA PRO A 376 -1.95 9.64 14.65
C PRO A 376 -2.99 8.53 14.51
N GLN A 377 -3.00 7.64 15.51
CA GLN A 377 -3.94 6.53 15.67
C GLN A 377 -4.52 6.60 17.09
N ARG A 378 -5.76 6.13 17.28
CA ARG A 378 -6.38 6.09 18.61
C ARG A 378 -5.42 5.37 19.57
N PRO A 379 -5.23 5.82 20.82
CA PRO A 379 -4.18 5.28 21.69
C PRO A 379 -4.19 3.77 21.85
N LEU A 380 -5.37 3.16 22.02
CA LEU A 380 -5.54 1.70 22.07
C LEU A 380 -5.08 1.00 20.78
N LEU A 381 -5.35 1.61 19.63
CA LEU A 381 -4.94 1.07 18.34
C LEU A 381 -3.44 1.26 18.10
N THR A 382 -2.88 2.38 18.55
CA THR A 382 -1.43 2.62 18.55
C THR A 382 -0.72 1.60 19.41
N MET A 383 -1.20 1.38 20.64
CA MET A 383 -0.65 0.41 21.58
C MET A 383 -0.69 -1.00 20.99
N THR A 384 -1.87 -1.46 20.52
CA THR A 384 -2.01 -2.80 19.91
C THR A 384 -1.13 -2.96 18.66
N THR A 385 -1.12 -1.97 17.77
CA THR A 385 -0.28 -2.01 16.56
C THR A 385 1.19 -2.06 16.92
N GLN A 386 1.64 -1.21 17.86
CA GLN A 386 3.04 -1.19 18.27
C GLN A 386 3.45 -2.46 19.00
N THR A 387 2.60 -3.06 19.83
CA THR A 387 2.89 -4.33 20.47
C THR A 387 3.04 -5.46 19.44
N VAL A 388 2.17 -5.50 18.43
CA VAL A 388 2.32 -6.48 17.32
C VAL A 388 3.58 -6.21 16.51
N LEU A 389 3.87 -4.95 16.17
CA LEU A 389 5.09 -4.57 15.48
C LEU A 389 6.33 -4.93 16.29
N LEU A 390 6.27 -4.76 17.60
CA LEU A 390 7.34 -5.10 18.51
C LEU A 390 7.63 -6.59 18.46
N TRP A 391 6.60 -7.42 18.57
CA TRP A 391 6.72 -8.87 18.43
C TRP A 391 7.26 -9.29 17.05
N LEU A 392 6.86 -8.58 15.99
CA LEU A 392 7.34 -8.85 14.63
C LEU A 392 8.79 -8.40 14.41
N ILE A 393 9.25 -7.32 15.04
CA ILE A 393 10.59 -6.74 14.86
C ILE A 393 11.58 -7.31 15.87
N SER A 394 11.10 -7.83 17.01
CA SER A 394 11.95 -8.38 18.06
C SER A 394 12.71 -9.60 17.55
N ASN A 395 13.96 -9.38 17.18
CA ASN A 395 14.95 -10.42 16.96
C ASN A 395 16.11 -10.20 17.92
N ALA A 396 15.79 -10.16 19.21
CA ALA A 396 16.77 -9.98 20.27
C ALA A 396 17.99 -10.93 20.14
N PRO A 397 17.84 -12.24 19.83
CA PRO A 397 19.02 -13.10 19.65
C PRO A 397 19.91 -12.64 18.48
N GLY A 398 19.32 -12.25 17.34
CA GLY A 398 20.10 -11.75 16.21
C GLY A 398 20.81 -10.43 16.48
N TYR A 399 20.19 -9.52 17.23
CA TYR A 399 20.84 -8.26 17.62
C TYR A 399 21.95 -8.49 18.66
N CYS A 400 21.73 -9.37 19.64
CA CYS A 400 22.73 -9.66 20.67
C CYS A 400 23.98 -10.36 20.15
N THR A 401 23.96 -10.90 18.91
CA THR A 401 25.17 -11.40 18.24
C THR A 401 25.97 -10.31 17.50
N CYS A 402 25.44 -9.10 17.35
CA CYS A 402 26.14 -8.00 16.68
C CYS A 402 27.34 -7.52 17.51
N LYS A 403 28.43 -7.16 16.82
CA LYS A 403 29.71 -6.78 17.44
C LYS A 403 29.57 -5.68 18.49
N LEU A 404 28.73 -4.67 18.24
CA LEU A 404 28.50 -3.58 19.18
C LEU A 404 27.94 -4.06 20.52
N LEU A 405 27.03 -5.04 20.51
CA LEU A 405 26.33 -5.51 21.72
C LEU A 405 27.08 -6.65 22.43
N THR A 406 27.98 -7.34 21.73
CA THR A 406 28.84 -8.37 22.33
C THR A 406 30.07 -7.81 23.03
N GLU A 407 30.51 -6.60 22.68
CA GLU A 407 31.72 -5.98 23.22
C GLU A 407 31.60 -5.67 24.73
N PRO A 408 32.65 -5.93 25.54
CA PRO A 408 32.60 -5.80 27.01
C PRO A 408 32.22 -4.39 27.47
N LEU A 409 32.67 -3.36 26.75
CA LEU A 409 32.38 -1.97 27.08
C LEU A 409 30.88 -1.64 26.90
N SER A 410 30.23 -2.17 25.86
CA SER A 410 28.77 -2.05 25.70
C SER A 410 28.03 -2.85 26.75
N ARG A 411 28.52 -4.05 27.12
CA ARG A 411 27.93 -4.83 28.22
C ARG A 411 27.98 -4.08 29.54
N GLN A 412 29.12 -3.47 29.88
CA GLN A 412 29.25 -2.65 31.08
C GLN A 412 28.26 -1.48 31.09
N ARG A 413 28.07 -0.80 29.95
CA ARG A 413 27.08 0.27 29.81
C ARG A 413 25.63 -0.23 29.91
N MET A 414 25.33 -1.39 29.32
CA MET A 414 24.02 -2.04 29.44
C MET A 414 23.73 -2.49 30.88
N GLN A 415 24.73 -2.95 31.63
CA GLN A 415 24.59 -3.28 33.06
C GLN A 415 24.23 -2.04 33.87
N ARG A 416 24.95 -0.93 33.67
CA ARG A 416 24.64 0.35 34.36
C ARG A 416 23.23 0.86 34.01
N LEU A 417 22.85 0.74 32.74
CA LEU A 417 21.50 1.10 32.31
C LEU A 417 20.44 0.18 32.92
N ALA A 418 20.67 -1.13 32.94
CA ALA A 418 19.75 -2.08 33.55
C ALA A 418 19.55 -1.78 35.04
N ALA A 419 20.63 -1.52 35.79
CA ALA A 419 20.54 -1.09 37.18
C ALA A 419 19.74 0.22 37.36
N GLY A 420 19.94 1.19 36.47
CA GLY A 420 19.15 2.43 36.47
C GLY A 420 17.67 2.22 36.09
N MET A 421 17.39 1.25 35.22
CA MET A 421 16.03 0.86 34.84
C MET A 421 15.32 0.11 35.94
N ASP A 422 16.00 -0.75 36.70
CA ASP A 422 15.42 -1.43 37.85
C ASP A 422 14.92 -0.39 38.85
N LEU A 423 15.70 0.66 39.12
CA LEU A 423 15.26 1.82 39.90
C LEU A 423 14.05 2.55 39.27
N ALA A 424 14.06 2.77 37.95
CA ALA A 424 12.99 3.48 37.25
C ALA A 424 11.70 2.66 37.05
N THR A 425 11.76 1.34 37.18
CA THR A 425 10.61 0.44 36.99
C THR A 425 9.87 0.14 38.29
N VAL A 426 10.45 0.42 39.46
CA VAL A 426 9.78 0.34 40.77
C VAL A 426 8.43 1.09 40.80
N PRO A 427 8.30 2.33 40.31
CA PRO A 427 7.01 3.04 40.26
C PRO A 427 6.04 2.43 39.25
N LEU A 428 6.54 1.86 38.15
CA LEU A 428 5.74 1.22 37.10
C LEU A 428 5.17 -0.12 37.55
N LEU A 429 5.91 -0.88 38.36
CA LEU A 429 5.48 -2.13 38.98
C LEU A 429 4.37 -1.90 40.01
N ALA A 430 4.33 -0.73 40.67
CA ALA A 430 3.23 -0.36 41.57
C ALA A 430 1.90 -0.11 40.82
N VAL A 431 1.93 0.14 39.51
CA VAL A 431 0.75 0.50 38.70
C VAL A 431 0.32 -0.64 37.75
N ALA A 432 1.18 -1.61 37.48
CA ALA A 432 0.89 -2.70 36.53
C ALA A 432 0.24 -3.92 37.21
N PRO A 433 -1.05 -4.21 36.94
CA PRO A 433 -1.75 -5.34 37.55
C PRO A 433 -1.44 -6.63 36.78
N SER A 434 -0.26 -7.22 37.00
CA SER A 434 0.08 -8.65 36.83
C SER A 434 1.58 -8.83 36.61
N GLY A 435 2.23 -9.53 37.55
CA GLY A 435 3.66 -9.87 37.54
C GLY A 435 4.08 -10.91 36.49
N VAL A 436 3.60 -10.78 35.25
CA VAL A 436 3.89 -11.73 34.17
C VAL A 436 4.84 -11.06 33.16
N LEU A 437 6.03 -11.63 33.00
CA LEU A 437 7.07 -11.42 31.97
C LEU A 437 8.30 -10.53 32.27
N TRP A 438 8.32 -9.65 33.27
CA TRP A 438 9.49 -8.77 33.47
C TRP A 438 10.44 -9.22 34.59
N SER A 439 9.97 -10.01 35.56
CA SER A 439 10.70 -10.25 36.82
C SER A 439 11.79 -11.33 36.76
N THR A 440 11.73 -12.29 35.84
CA THR A 440 12.67 -13.43 35.87
C THR A 440 14.09 -13.08 35.45
N GLY A 441 14.29 -11.96 34.74
CA GLY A 441 15.63 -11.48 34.37
C GLY A 441 16.19 -10.41 35.31
N ALA A 442 15.33 -9.66 36.00
CA ALA A 442 15.76 -8.56 36.87
C ALA A 442 16.51 -9.06 38.11
N ALA A 443 16.09 -10.20 38.69
CA ALA A 443 16.78 -10.81 39.82
C ALA A 443 18.21 -11.27 39.46
N GLU A 444 18.37 -11.99 38.35
CA GLU A 444 19.69 -12.45 37.87
C GLU A 444 20.61 -11.28 37.48
N VAL A 445 20.06 -10.18 36.98
CA VAL A 445 20.83 -8.97 36.65
C VAL A 445 21.27 -8.23 37.93
N SER A 446 20.40 -8.15 38.94
CA SER A 446 20.71 -7.55 40.24
C SER A 446 21.77 -8.35 41.01
N GLU A 447 21.80 -9.67 40.86
CA GLU A 447 22.80 -10.55 41.48
C GLU A 447 24.14 -10.58 40.71
N GLY A 448 24.21 -9.93 39.55
CA GLY A 448 25.42 -9.91 38.71
C GLY A 448 25.74 -11.26 38.04
N THR A 449 24.83 -12.24 38.13
CA THR A 449 24.98 -13.59 37.57
C THR A 449 24.43 -13.71 36.14
N ALA A 450 23.73 -12.67 35.65
CA ALA A 450 23.16 -12.66 34.31
C ALA A 450 24.22 -12.78 33.20
N ASP A 451 24.09 -13.86 32.42
CA ASP A 451 24.92 -14.10 31.24
C ASP A 451 24.79 -12.95 30.21
N GLY A 452 25.85 -12.61 29.49
CA GLY A 452 25.87 -11.38 28.66
C GLY A 452 24.73 -11.32 27.62
N GLY A 453 24.25 -12.49 27.19
CA GLY A 453 23.10 -12.63 26.29
C GLY A 453 21.73 -12.38 26.95
N THR A 454 21.56 -12.63 28.25
CA THR A 454 20.29 -12.32 28.96
C THR A 454 20.20 -10.82 29.22
N LEU A 455 21.30 -10.20 29.66
CA LEU A 455 21.39 -8.74 29.83
C LEU A 455 21.04 -8.00 28.53
N CYS A 456 21.68 -8.36 27.42
CA CYS A 456 21.40 -7.74 26.12
C CYS A 456 19.93 -7.90 25.71
N ARG A 457 19.35 -9.10 25.87
CA ARG A 457 17.93 -9.35 25.56
C ARG A 457 17.02 -8.48 26.42
N GLY A 458 17.27 -8.41 27.72
CA GLY A 458 16.52 -7.59 28.67
C GLY A 458 16.54 -6.10 28.29
N THR A 459 17.73 -5.54 28.06
CA THR A 459 17.89 -4.14 27.63
C THR A 459 17.16 -3.86 26.32
N LEU A 460 17.27 -4.77 25.33
CA LEU A 460 16.57 -4.62 24.06
C LEU A 460 15.06 -4.69 24.23
N TYR A 461 14.52 -5.60 25.04
CA TYR A 461 13.08 -5.68 25.31
C TYR A 461 12.53 -4.43 26.00
N PHE A 462 13.28 -3.88 26.95
CA PHE A 462 12.90 -2.63 27.59
C PHE A 462 12.88 -1.46 26.62
N LEU A 463 13.96 -1.25 25.86
CA LEU A 463 14.01 -0.20 24.84
C LEU A 463 12.88 -0.35 23.83
N ASN A 464 12.60 -1.60 23.45
CA ASN A 464 11.51 -1.97 22.58
C ASN A 464 10.14 -1.58 23.16
N ALA A 465 9.84 -1.95 24.40
CA ALA A 465 8.57 -1.61 25.04
C ALA A 465 8.46 -0.09 25.27
N PHE A 466 9.51 0.54 25.78
CA PHE A 466 9.48 1.95 26.15
C PHE A 466 9.40 2.85 24.91
N VAL A 467 10.34 2.72 23.97
CA VAL A 467 10.39 3.57 22.76
C VAL A 467 9.41 3.09 21.70
N GLY A 468 9.21 1.78 21.56
CA GLY A 468 8.35 1.22 20.53
C GLY A 468 6.86 1.31 20.86
N VAL A 469 6.48 1.13 22.13
CA VAL A 469 5.05 1.04 22.55
C VAL A 469 4.65 2.20 23.45
N LEU A 470 5.33 2.38 24.58
CA LEU A 470 4.90 3.31 25.63
C LEU A 470 4.96 4.77 25.15
N MET A 471 6.11 5.23 24.65
CA MET A 471 6.28 6.60 24.19
C MET A 471 5.27 6.99 23.10
N PRO A 472 5.06 6.20 22.02
CA PRO A 472 4.05 6.53 21.02
C PRO A 472 2.62 6.51 21.55
N THR A 473 2.32 5.64 22.52
CA THR A 473 0.99 5.55 23.14
C THR A 473 0.73 6.74 24.04
N LEU A 474 1.70 7.13 24.87
CA LEU A 474 1.62 8.33 25.72
C LEU A 474 1.49 9.60 24.87
N LEU A 475 2.25 9.71 23.78
CA LEU A 475 2.11 10.82 22.84
C LEU A 475 0.73 10.81 22.18
N ALA A 476 0.22 9.64 21.76
CA ALA A 476 -1.14 9.53 21.22
C ALA A 476 -2.23 9.89 22.25
N CYS A 477 -2.00 9.66 23.54
CA CYS A 477 -2.88 10.07 24.64
C CYS A 477 -2.81 11.58 24.93
N ALA A 478 -1.61 12.15 24.90
CA ALA A 478 -1.37 13.56 25.23
C ALA A 478 -1.91 14.52 24.15
N TYR A 479 -1.84 14.12 22.87
CA TYR A 479 -2.39 14.93 21.78
C TYR A 479 -3.90 14.68 21.64
N ARG A 480 -4.75 15.60 22.16
CA ARG A 480 -6.20 15.61 21.88
C ARG A 480 -6.46 16.03 20.42
N TRP A 481 -7.36 15.30 19.75
CA TRP A 481 -7.39 15.14 18.29
C TRP A 481 -8.05 16.21 17.38
N PRO A 482 -8.89 17.16 17.82
CA PRO A 482 -9.57 18.02 16.85
C PRO A 482 -8.69 19.11 16.22
N GLU A 483 -7.52 19.44 16.79
CA GLU A 483 -6.55 20.42 16.22
C GLU A 483 -5.30 19.76 15.60
N ALA A 484 -5.22 18.43 15.62
CA ALA A 484 -4.00 17.68 15.35
C ALA A 484 -3.54 17.68 13.88
N GLU A 485 -4.41 18.02 12.91
CA GLU A 485 -4.03 18.02 11.49
C GLU A 485 -3.06 19.16 11.13
N VAL A 486 -3.22 20.33 11.77
CA VAL A 486 -2.34 21.48 11.62
C VAL A 486 -0.98 21.21 12.26
N VAL A 487 -1.02 20.61 13.45
CA VAL A 487 0.17 20.17 14.19
C VAL A 487 0.91 19.06 13.44
N MET A 488 0.21 18.19 12.69
CA MET A 488 0.82 17.07 11.97
C MET A 488 1.79 17.49 10.86
N HIS A 489 1.46 18.53 10.09
CA HIS A 489 2.36 19.05 9.05
C HIS A 489 3.60 19.70 9.66
N GLN A 490 3.44 20.39 10.78
CA GLN A 490 4.54 20.99 11.53
C GLN A 490 5.42 19.93 12.18
N VAL A 491 4.81 18.93 12.84
CA VAL A 491 5.53 17.81 13.47
C VAL A 491 6.27 16.98 12.42
N SER A 492 5.67 16.73 11.24
CA SER A 492 6.35 16.06 10.12
C SER A 492 7.55 16.85 9.60
N ALA A 493 7.39 18.16 9.37
CA ALA A 493 8.48 19.03 8.93
C ALA A 493 9.60 19.11 9.98
N VAL A 494 9.24 19.26 11.26
CA VAL A 494 10.16 19.29 12.41
C VAL A 494 10.87 17.96 12.57
N LEU A 495 10.19 16.81 12.47
CA LEU A 495 10.80 15.48 12.55
C LEU A 495 11.73 15.23 11.37
N SER A 496 11.38 15.69 10.16
CA SER A 496 12.27 15.57 9.00
C SER A 496 13.52 16.45 9.16
N LEU A 497 13.36 17.69 9.63
CA LEU A 497 14.48 18.60 9.91
C LEU A 497 15.35 18.08 11.06
N ALA A 498 14.74 17.56 12.13
CA ALA A 498 15.44 16.96 13.26
C ALA A 498 16.20 15.69 12.83
N GLY A 499 15.58 14.82 12.03
CA GLY A 499 16.24 13.65 11.48
C GLY A 499 17.45 14.00 10.60
N GLN A 500 17.37 15.09 9.85
CA GLN A 500 18.49 15.61 9.05
C GLN A 500 19.58 16.26 9.91
N CYS A 501 19.21 17.03 10.94
CA CYS A 501 20.16 17.56 11.91
C CYS A 501 20.92 16.43 12.60
N ILE A 502 20.22 15.38 13.05
CA ILE A 502 20.83 14.18 13.63
C ILE A 502 21.76 13.51 12.62
N PHE A 503 21.35 13.37 11.35
CA PHE A 503 22.20 12.80 10.32
C PHE A 503 23.46 13.63 10.06
N LEU A 504 23.36 14.96 10.02
CA LEU A 504 24.51 15.86 9.86
C LEU A 504 25.44 15.83 11.06
N LEU A 505 24.88 15.80 12.27
CA LEU A 505 25.64 15.61 13.50
C LEU A 505 26.36 14.26 13.49
N LEU A 506 25.69 13.18 13.04
CA LEU A 506 26.31 11.87 12.87
C LEU A 506 27.41 11.88 11.79
N GLN A 507 27.26 12.64 10.70
CA GLN A 507 28.31 12.78 9.68
C GLN A 507 29.52 13.58 10.18
N LEU A 508 29.29 14.72 10.86
CA LEU A 508 30.30 15.49 11.57
C LEU A 508 31.08 14.62 12.57
N TRP A 509 30.40 13.64 13.17
CA TRP A 509 30.96 12.72 14.14
C TRP A 509 31.70 11.51 13.60
N GLN A 510 31.57 11.19 12.30
CA GLN A 510 32.07 9.92 11.75
C GLN A 510 33.52 9.96 11.25
N GLY A 511 34.21 11.10 11.29
CA GLY A 511 35.64 11.16 10.97
C GLY A 511 36.24 12.57 11.04
N PRO A 512 37.55 12.72 10.77
CA PRO A 512 38.22 14.01 10.67
C PRO A 512 37.70 14.73 9.43
N VAL A 513 36.60 15.47 9.59
CA VAL A 513 36.10 16.36 8.54
C VAL A 513 36.96 17.62 8.58
N HIS A 514 37.47 18.07 7.43
CA HIS A 514 38.16 19.37 7.35
C HIS A 514 37.31 20.47 8.00
N ALA A 515 37.95 21.32 8.82
CA ALA A 515 37.29 22.33 9.64
C ALA A 515 36.30 23.20 8.84
N SER A 516 36.64 23.55 7.60
CA SER A 516 35.76 24.29 6.70
C SER A 516 34.44 23.57 6.39
N THR A 517 34.49 22.25 6.20
CA THR A 517 33.29 21.44 5.96
C THR A 517 32.50 21.26 7.25
N ALA A 518 33.18 21.10 8.38
CA ALA A 518 32.53 20.98 9.67
C ALA A 518 31.75 22.25 10.02
N ALA A 519 32.36 23.42 9.81
CA ALA A 519 31.70 24.72 9.97
C ALA A 519 30.47 24.86 9.06
N HIS A 520 30.55 24.45 7.80
CA HIS A 520 29.39 24.46 6.89
C HIS A 520 28.28 23.51 7.34
N MET A 521 28.60 22.27 7.76
CA MET A 521 27.58 21.34 8.25
C MET A 521 26.93 21.83 9.54
N ALA A 522 27.71 22.42 10.46
CA ALA A 522 27.20 23.02 11.68
C ALA A 522 26.30 24.22 11.39
N ALA A 523 26.70 25.12 10.48
CA ALA A 523 25.89 26.26 10.07
C ALA A 523 24.54 25.84 9.47
N VAL A 524 24.53 24.81 8.61
CA VAL A 524 23.25 24.33 8.06
C VAL A 524 22.41 23.58 9.12
N GLY A 525 23.03 22.82 10.03
CA GLY A 525 22.31 22.23 11.16
C GLY A 525 21.68 23.29 12.08
N LEU A 526 22.39 24.39 12.34
CA LEU A 526 21.87 25.54 13.08
C LEU A 526 20.74 26.23 12.32
N ALA A 527 20.88 26.42 11.00
CA ALA A 527 19.80 26.98 10.18
C ALA A 527 18.55 26.10 10.18
N GLN A 528 18.71 24.78 10.07
CA GLN A 528 17.60 23.82 10.09
C GLN A 528 16.90 23.76 11.45
N SER A 529 17.67 23.77 12.54
CA SER A 529 17.12 23.82 13.89
C SER A 529 16.43 25.16 14.19
N ALA A 530 16.97 26.29 13.72
CA ALA A 530 16.33 27.61 13.79
C ALA A 530 15.02 27.64 13.00
N ILE A 531 14.99 27.09 11.79
CA ILE A 531 13.77 26.92 11.01
C ILE A 531 12.77 26.04 11.76
N ALA A 532 13.19 24.90 12.30
CA ALA A 532 12.30 24.02 13.07
C ALA A 532 11.73 24.71 14.32
N THR A 533 12.53 25.51 15.03
CA THR A 533 12.06 26.30 16.19
C THR A 533 11.13 27.42 15.77
N LEU A 534 11.38 28.10 14.65
CA LEU A 534 10.46 29.09 14.08
C LEU A 534 9.12 28.45 13.70
N LEU A 535 9.14 27.27 13.08
CA LEU A 535 7.94 26.50 12.74
C LEU A 535 7.14 26.09 13.98
N LEU A 536 7.81 25.70 15.06
CA LEU A 536 7.18 25.32 16.33
C LEU A 536 6.63 26.53 17.10
N LYS A 537 7.40 27.62 17.16
CA LYS A 537 7.07 28.79 18.00
C LYS A 537 6.07 29.73 17.33
N TRP A 538 6.06 29.83 16.00
CA TRP A 538 5.22 30.76 15.23
C TRP A 538 4.44 30.05 14.12
N PRO A 539 3.52 29.13 14.48
CA PRO A 539 2.78 28.32 13.50
C PRO A 539 2.01 29.19 12.51
N TRP A 540 1.40 30.29 12.99
CA TRP A 540 0.69 31.26 12.15
C TRP A 540 1.59 31.89 11.07
N LEU A 541 2.83 32.22 11.42
CA LEU A 541 3.76 32.83 10.48
C LEU A 541 4.06 31.86 9.33
N TYR A 542 4.27 30.57 9.64
CA TYR A 542 4.42 29.53 8.62
C TYR A 542 3.21 29.45 7.71
N TRP A 543 1.99 29.47 8.25
CA TRP A 543 0.78 29.35 7.45
C TRP A 543 0.57 30.53 6.50
N ARG A 544 0.75 31.76 6.98
CA ARG A 544 0.67 32.97 6.15
C ARG A 544 1.68 32.93 4.98
N ASN A 545 2.77 32.20 5.18
CA ASN A 545 3.97 32.24 4.36
C ASN A 545 4.35 30.87 3.78
N MET A 546 3.41 29.92 3.78
CA MET A 546 3.69 28.50 3.59
C MET A 546 4.46 28.24 2.29
N TRP A 547 4.10 28.93 1.21
CA TRP A 547 4.69 28.73 -0.11
C TRP A 547 6.18 29.07 -0.17
N TRP A 548 6.57 30.24 0.34
CA TRP A 548 7.97 30.66 0.32
C TRP A 548 8.79 30.01 1.41
N MET A 549 8.21 29.76 2.59
CA MET A 549 8.91 28.98 3.64
C MET A 549 9.18 27.55 3.18
N LEU A 550 8.25 26.89 2.51
CA LEU A 550 8.46 25.53 2.00
C LEU A 550 9.54 25.50 0.89
N SER A 551 9.58 26.51 0.01
CA SER A 551 10.68 26.67 -0.96
C SER A 551 12.01 26.93 -0.28
N ALA A 552 12.06 27.84 0.69
CA ALA A 552 13.27 28.17 1.45
C ALA A 552 13.79 26.95 2.20
N ILE A 553 12.91 26.18 2.85
CA ILE A 553 13.25 24.91 3.50
C ILE A 553 13.88 23.97 2.47
N ARG A 554 13.24 23.73 1.31
CA ARG A 554 13.81 22.84 0.29
C ARG A 554 15.17 23.30 -0.19
N ILE A 555 15.33 24.59 -0.48
CA ILE A 555 16.60 25.17 -0.92
C ILE A 555 17.66 24.96 0.17
N ALA A 556 17.31 25.17 1.44
CA ALA A 556 18.19 24.91 2.59
C ALA A 556 18.53 23.41 2.78
N LEU A 557 17.62 22.51 2.42
CA LEU A 557 17.88 21.06 2.45
C LEU A 557 18.87 20.64 1.38
N PHE A 558 18.71 21.14 0.15
CA PHE A 558 19.59 20.80 -0.97
C PHE A 558 20.87 21.64 -1.02
N SER A 559 20.96 22.71 -0.24
CA SER A 559 22.22 23.46 -0.06
C SER A 559 23.25 22.74 0.79
N LEU A 560 22.84 21.69 1.51
CA LEU A 560 23.71 20.86 2.30
C LEU A 560 24.89 20.29 1.48
N PRO A 561 26.13 20.34 2.01
CA PRO A 561 27.29 19.78 1.32
C PRO A 561 27.14 18.29 0.99
N SER A 562 26.42 17.54 1.84
CA SER A 562 26.09 16.13 1.61
C SER A 562 25.21 15.92 0.38
N PHE A 563 24.47 16.96 -0.06
CA PHE A 563 23.71 17.00 -1.31
C PHE A 563 24.51 17.42 -2.54
N ARG A 564 25.61 18.15 -2.36
CA ARG A 564 26.42 18.66 -3.48
C ARG A 564 27.68 17.84 -3.77
N ARG A 565 28.27 17.20 -2.76
CA ARG A 565 29.53 16.47 -2.91
C ARG A 565 29.35 15.14 -3.63
N MET A 566 30.30 14.88 -4.53
CA MET A 566 30.55 13.55 -5.10
C MET A 566 31.25 12.64 -4.09
N GLY A 567 31.00 11.33 -4.17
CA GLY A 567 31.62 10.34 -3.27
C GLY A 567 30.85 10.03 -1.97
N VAL A 568 29.71 10.67 -1.72
CA VAL A 568 28.86 10.38 -0.55
C VAL A 568 27.43 10.07 -0.99
N GLY A 569 26.81 9.07 -0.36
CA GLY A 569 25.40 8.74 -0.56
C GLY A 569 25.08 8.21 -1.96
N LEU A 570 23.98 8.69 -2.57
CA LEU A 570 23.51 8.22 -3.88
C LEU A 570 24.50 8.49 -5.02
N ALA A 571 25.36 9.51 -4.89
CA ALA A 571 26.38 9.82 -5.89
C ALA A 571 27.37 8.66 -6.12
N LEU A 572 27.56 7.78 -5.13
CA LEU A 572 28.38 6.56 -5.28
C LEU A 572 27.83 5.58 -6.34
N LEU A 573 26.56 5.72 -6.73
CA LEU A 573 25.99 4.94 -7.82
C LEU A 573 26.63 5.26 -9.17
N LEU A 574 27.18 6.47 -9.34
CA LEU A 574 27.91 6.88 -10.54
C LEU A 574 29.32 6.28 -10.62
N ASN A 575 29.85 5.72 -9.52
CA ASN A 575 31.15 5.03 -9.51
C ASN A 575 31.02 3.54 -9.83
N ARG A 576 29.87 3.08 -10.31
CA ARG A 576 29.68 1.70 -10.77
C ARG A 576 29.97 1.62 -12.27
N GLN A 577 30.67 0.59 -12.70
CA GLN A 577 30.84 0.33 -14.13
C GLN A 577 29.50 0.13 -14.84
N PRO A 578 29.36 0.62 -16.08
CA PRO A 578 28.15 0.42 -16.87
C PRO A 578 27.99 -1.07 -17.22
N ARG A 579 26.75 -1.48 -17.44
CA ARG A 579 26.43 -2.87 -17.80
C ARG A 579 26.01 -2.95 -19.25
N ALA A 580 26.50 -3.96 -19.97
CA ALA A 580 26.11 -4.24 -21.34
C ALA A 580 24.61 -4.60 -21.47
N GLY A 581 24.09 -4.45 -22.69
CA GLY A 581 22.70 -4.75 -23.05
C GLY A 581 21.67 -3.75 -22.53
N LEU A 582 20.41 -3.90 -22.99
CA LEU A 582 19.31 -2.97 -22.71
C LEU A 582 18.90 -2.93 -21.23
N ARG A 583 18.91 -4.09 -20.56
CA ARG A 583 18.74 -4.19 -19.09
C ARG A 583 19.83 -3.40 -18.37
N GLY A 584 21.06 -3.44 -18.88
CA GLY A 584 22.18 -2.68 -18.34
C GLY A 584 21.96 -1.18 -18.50
N ALA A 585 21.61 -0.73 -19.71
CA ALA A 585 21.30 0.67 -20.02
C ALA A 585 20.21 1.26 -19.12
N ALA A 586 19.07 0.56 -18.92
CA ALA A 586 18.01 1.04 -18.03
C ALA A 586 18.47 1.14 -16.56
N LYS A 587 19.27 0.18 -16.08
CA LYS A 587 19.87 0.24 -14.74
C LYS A 587 20.85 1.41 -14.63
N ASP A 588 21.63 1.66 -15.66
CA ASP A 588 22.60 2.74 -15.70
C ASP A 588 21.90 4.10 -15.75
N LEU A 589 20.83 4.27 -16.52
CA LEU A 589 20.00 5.48 -16.50
C LEU A 589 19.38 5.73 -15.13
N GLY A 590 18.86 4.70 -14.46
CA GLY A 590 18.36 4.82 -13.09
C GLY A 590 19.45 5.20 -12.08
N ARG A 591 20.67 4.68 -12.25
CA ARG A 591 21.84 5.09 -11.45
C ARG A 591 22.26 6.53 -11.74
N ILE A 592 22.18 6.97 -13.00
CA ILE A 592 22.45 8.36 -13.38
C ILE A 592 21.42 9.27 -12.69
N LEU A 593 20.12 9.02 -12.86
CA LEU A 593 19.05 9.82 -12.25
C LEU A 593 19.11 9.89 -10.71
N LEU A 594 19.42 8.78 -10.05
CA LEU A 594 19.58 8.72 -8.60
C LEU A 594 20.90 9.35 -8.15
N GLY A 595 21.98 9.10 -8.89
CA GLY A 595 23.33 9.54 -8.58
C GLY A 595 23.54 11.04 -8.78
N THR A 596 22.92 11.62 -9.81
CA THR A 596 22.81 13.07 -10.02
C THR A 596 21.71 13.72 -9.19
N ARG A 597 20.98 12.94 -8.37
CA ARG A 597 19.94 13.41 -7.43
C ARG A 597 18.75 14.12 -8.10
N LEU A 598 18.65 14.05 -9.42
CA LEU A 598 17.51 14.55 -10.18
C LEU A 598 16.21 13.84 -9.81
N ALA A 599 16.28 12.54 -9.52
CA ALA A 599 15.13 11.78 -9.05
C ALA A 599 14.55 12.34 -7.74
N SER A 600 15.41 12.73 -6.78
CA SER A 600 14.94 13.36 -5.54
C SER A 600 14.33 14.74 -5.78
N SER A 601 14.96 15.59 -6.61
CA SER A 601 14.43 16.92 -6.94
C SER A 601 13.05 16.81 -7.61
N PHE A 602 12.92 15.87 -8.54
CA PHE A 602 11.69 15.56 -9.26
C PHE A 602 10.57 15.09 -8.32
N ILE A 603 10.84 14.09 -7.46
CA ILE A 603 9.85 13.56 -6.52
C ILE A 603 9.39 14.66 -5.55
N VAL A 604 10.31 15.47 -5.04
CA VAL A 604 9.98 16.59 -4.13
C VAL A 604 9.14 17.65 -4.85
N GLY A 605 9.43 17.93 -6.12
CA GLY A 605 8.63 18.84 -6.94
C GLY A 605 7.20 18.38 -7.15
N LEU A 606 7.00 17.07 -7.40
CA LEU A 606 5.67 16.49 -7.56
C LEU A 606 4.90 16.33 -6.25
N ALA A 607 5.57 15.96 -5.15
CA ALA A 607 4.92 15.63 -3.89
C ALA A 607 4.33 16.87 -3.19
N LEU A 608 4.85 18.04 -3.49
CA LEU A 608 4.51 19.28 -2.83
C LEU A 608 4.24 20.35 -3.91
N PRO A 609 3.06 20.30 -4.55
CA PRO A 609 2.72 21.18 -5.66
C PRO A 609 2.72 22.62 -5.19
N GLN A 610 3.53 23.48 -5.80
CA GLN A 610 3.52 24.93 -5.59
C GLN A 610 2.95 25.59 -6.86
N ARG A 611 2.67 26.90 -6.78
CA ARG A 611 2.33 27.66 -8.00
C ARG A 611 3.40 27.45 -9.08
N PRO A 612 3.06 27.44 -10.38
CA PRO A 612 3.98 27.07 -11.46
C PRO A 612 5.25 27.90 -11.45
N ILE A 613 5.12 29.22 -11.23
CA ILE A 613 6.25 30.16 -11.14
C ILE A 613 7.14 29.84 -9.94
N VAL A 614 6.55 29.55 -8.78
CA VAL A 614 7.30 29.18 -7.56
C VAL A 614 7.97 27.82 -7.73
N THR A 615 7.29 26.86 -8.35
CA THR A 615 7.86 25.53 -8.67
C THR A 615 9.03 25.68 -9.64
N LEU A 616 8.90 26.50 -10.68
CA LEU A 616 9.94 26.77 -11.67
C LEU A 616 11.16 27.40 -11.01
N ALA A 617 10.97 28.48 -10.25
CA ALA A 617 12.04 29.15 -9.51
C ALA A 617 12.72 28.20 -8.52
N THR A 618 11.93 27.46 -7.72
CA THR A 618 12.48 26.53 -6.72
C THR A 618 13.24 25.39 -7.40
N GLN A 619 12.71 24.77 -8.45
CA GLN A 619 13.38 23.69 -9.16
C GLN A 619 14.59 24.16 -9.95
N ALA A 620 14.59 25.39 -10.51
CA ALA A 620 15.75 25.97 -11.14
C ALA A 620 16.89 26.17 -10.13
N VAL A 621 16.59 26.71 -8.95
CA VAL A 621 17.57 26.82 -7.86
C VAL A 621 18.05 25.43 -7.43
N LEU A 622 17.17 24.45 -7.22
CA LEU A 622 17.56 23.09 -6.87
C LEU A 622 18.44 22.44 -7.94
N ALA A 623 18.10 22.58 -9.22
CA ALA A 623 18.89 22.08 -10.33
C ALA A 623 20.28 22.71 -10.35
N PHE A 624 20.37 24.03 -10.14
CA PHE A 624 21.65 24.73 -10.02
C PHE A 624 22.47 24.24 -8.82
N LEU A 625 21.84 24.08 -7.65
CA LEU A 625 22.53 23.59 -6.45
C LEU A 625 23.05 22.15 -6.57
N ILE A 626 22.37 21.32 -7.35
CA ILE A 626 22.74 19.92 -7.59
C ILE A 626 23.66 19.81 -8.82
N SER A 627 23.72 20.82 -9.69
CA SER A 627 24.57 20.79 -10.88
C SER A 627 26.05 20.80 -10.49
N ASN A 628 26.67 19.63 -10.54
CA ASN A 628 28.12 19.48 -10.48
C ASN A 628 28.59 18.65 -11.69
N THR A 629 28.28 19.18 -12.88
CA THR A 629 28.54 18.53 -14.16
C THR A 629 29.99 18.07 -14.36
N PRO A 630 31.06 18.84 -14.00
CA PRO A 630 32.43 18.37 -14.23
C PRO A 630 32.73 17.11 -13.41
N ASP A 631 32.32 17.06 -12.13
CA ASP A 631 32.59 15.90 -11.29
C ASP A 631 31.74 14.69 -11.69
N TYR A 632 30.50 14.90 -12.13
CA TYR A 632 29.66 13.82 -12.66
C TYR A 632 30.29 13.18 -13.91
N CYS A 633 30.77 13.99 -14.86
CA CYS A 633 31.37 13.47 -16.07
C CYS A 633 32.68 12.71 -15.85
N ARG A 634 33.38 12.96 -14.74
CA ARG A 634 34.57 12.19 -14.31
C ARG A 634 34.23 10.85 -13.64
N SER A 635 32.96 10.59 -13.31
CA SER A 635 32.55 9.35 -12.66
C SER A 635 32.76 8.13 -13.57
N GLN A 636 33.07 6.97 -12.98
CA GLN A 636 33.35 5.74 -13.75
C GLN A 636 32.20 5.34 -14.68
N LEU A 637 30.95 5.58 -14.26
CA LEU A 637 29.77 5.25 -15.07
C LEU A 637 29.69 6.13 -16.33
N LEU A 638 29.90 7.44 -16.20
CA LEU A 638 29.75 8.41 -17.31
C LEU A 638 31.01 8.50 -18.18
N ALA A 639 32.19 8.27 -17.60
CA ALA A 639 33.45 8.25 -18.33
C ALA A 639 33.65 6.97 -19.17
N ALA A 640 32.92 5.89 -18.86
CA ALA A 640 33.07 4.62 -19.57
C ALA A 640 32.63 4.71 -21.04
N PRO A 641 33.36 4.06 -21.98
CA PRO A 641 33.11 4.17 -23.42
C PRO A 641 31.71 3.70 -23.82
N LEU A 642 31.20 2.66 -23.17
CA LEU A 642 29.84 2.17 -23.40
C LEU A 642 28.79 3.23 -23.09
N THR A 643 28.98 4.03 -22.03
CA THR A 643 28.05 5.11 -21.69
C THR A 643 28.20 6.29 -22.65
N LYS A 644 29.41 6.56 -23.16
CA LYS A 644 29.63 7.57 -24.20
C LYS A 644 28.89 7.25 -25.49
N GLN A 645 29.01 6.02 -26.00
CA GLN A 645 28.26 5.56 -27.18
C GLN A 645 26.76 5.72 -27.00
N ARG A 646 26.27 5.38 -25.80
CA ARG A 646 24.88 5.54 -25.41
C ARG A 646 24.43 7.01 -25.36
N MET A 647 25.26 7.89 -24.83
CA MET A 647 25.00 9.33 -24.78
C MET A 647 24.95 9.94 -26.18
N LEU A 648 25.86 9.56 -27.07
CA LEU A 648 25.85 9.97 -28.49
C LEU A 648 24.53 9.58 -29.16
N ALA A 649 24.11 8.33 -29.00
CA ALA A 649 22.85 7.88 -29.59
C ALA A 649 21.61 8.58 -28.98
N VAL A 650 21.64 8.96 -27.70
CA VAL A 650 20.56 9.78 -27.10
C VAL A 650 20.59 11.20 -27.67
N ALA A 651 21.78 11.81 -27.80
CA ALA A 651 21.95 13.14 -28.35
C ALA A 651 21.45 13.20 -29.80
N ALA A 652 21.87 12.25 -30.64
CA ALA A 652 21.38 12.11 -32.02
C ALA A 652 19.85 11.95 -32.07
N GLY A 653 19.28 11.13 -31.17
CA GLY A 653 17.82 10.96 -31.10
C GLY A 653 17.08 12.23 -30.66
N LEU A 654 17.65 13.00 -29.72
CA LEU A 654 17.09 14.29 -29.29
C LEU A 654 17.15 15.33 -30.42
N GLU A 655 18.25 15.37 -31.18
CA GLU A 655 18.36 16.21 -32.38
C GLU A 655 17.30 15.83 -33.42
N CYS A 656 17.12 14.55 -33.72
CA CYS A 656 16.05 14.10 -34.63
C CYS A 656 14.64 14.51 -34.17
N VAL A 657 14.38 14.50 -32.85
CA VAL A 657 13.11 14.96 -32.27
C VAL A 657 13.00 16.49 -32.27
N ALA A 658 14.13 17.19 -32.18
CA ALA A 658 14.19 18.65 -32.24
C ALA A 658 13.93 19.17 -33.66
N VAL A 659 14.32 18.45 -34.72
CA VAL A 659 14.12 18.88 -36.13
C VAL A 659 12.67 19.31 -36.44
N PRO A 660 11.61 18.54 -36.09
CA PRO A 660 10.22 18.99 -36.25
C PRO A 660 9.85 20.23 -35.43
N LEU A 661 10.45 20.40 -34.24
CA LEU A 661 10.25 21.58 -33.41
C LEU A 661 11.01 22.79 -33.95
N MET A 662 12.15 22.57 -34.60
CA MET A 662 12.95 23.60 -35.26
C MET A 662 12.25 24.16 -36.51
N LEU A 663 11.48 23.33 -37.24
CA LEU A 663 10.61 23.80 -38.32
C LEU A 663 9.51 24.77 -37.85
N LEU A 664 9.24 24.81 -36.53
CA LEU A 664 8.30 25.75 -35.92
C LEU A 664 8.99 26.94 -35.25
N ALA A 665 10.32 26.95 -35.14
CA ALA A 665 11.07 28.02 -34.52
C ALA A 665 11.39 29.13 -35.55
N PRO A 666 11.35 30.42 -35.15
CA PRO A 666 11.67 31.52 -36.05
C PRO A 666 13.10 31.39 -36.61
N SER A 667 13.21 31.47 -37.92
CA SER A 667 14.45 31.34 -38.71
C SER A 667 15.46 32.43 -38.34
N GLY A 668 16.40 32.13 -37.44
CA GLY A 668 17.44 33.09 -37.09
C GLY A 668 18.49 32.63 -36.07
N VAL A 669 18.42 31.39 -35.57
CA VAL A 669 19.38 30.90 -34.59
C VAL A 669 20.13 29.68 -35.14
N ASN A 670 21.46 29.79 -35.24
CA ASN A 670 22.38 28.81 -35.84
C ASN A 670 22.55 27.53 -35.00
N TRP A 671 21.45 26.93 -34.51
CA TRP A 671 21.50 25.68 -33.74
C TRP A 671 21.99 24.49 -34.57
N MET A 672 21.84 24.53 -35.90
CA MET A 672 22.25 23.43 -36.78
C MET A 672 23.75 23.15 -36.74
N GLN A 673 24.61 24.17 -36.53
CA GLN A 673 26.06 23.95 -36.43
C GLN A 673 26.44 23.05 -35.24
N GLY A 674 25.73 23.16 -34.11
CA GLY A 674 25.95 22.30 -32.95
C GLY A 674 25.50 20.85 -33.20
N ALA A 675 24.38 20.67 -33.91
CA ALA A 675 23.84 19.35 -34.25
C ALA A 675 24.77 18.58 -35.20
N TYR A 676 25.31 19.24 -36.23
CA TYR A 676 26.26 18.62 -37.17
C TYR A 676 27.56 18.19 -36.47
N ALA A 677 28.12 19.03 -35.60
CA ALA A 677 29.32 18.67 -34.85
C ALA A 677 29.13 17.40 -33.97
N ILE A 678 27.94 17.21 -33.40
CA ILE A 678 27.61 16.00 -32.61
C ILE A 678 27.51 14.76 -33.51
N LEU A 679 26.93 14.91 -34.72
CA LEU A 679 26.77 13.81 -35.68
C LEU A 679 28.11 13.39 -36.29
N ASP A 680 29.02 14.34 -36.53
CA ASP A 680 30.35 14.09 -37.06
C ASP A 680 31.30 13.47 -36.01
N GLY A 681 30.86 13.39 -34.74
CA GLY A 681 31.62 12.77 -33.66
C GLY A 681 32.81 13.59 -33.17
N GLU A 682 32.95 14.83 -33.62
CA GLU A 682 34.06 15.74 -33.24
C GLU A 682 33.93 16.31 -31.82
N VAL A 683 32.76 16.14 -31.18
CA VAL A 683 32.51 16.72 -29.85
C VAL A 683 33.26 15.95 -28.76
N ASP A 684 34.09 16.66 -28.01
CA ASP A 684 34.76 16.12 -26.83
C ASP A 684 33.75 15.42 -25.89
N SER A 685 34.14 14.25 -25.39
CA SER A 685 33.33 13.43 -24.50
C SER A 685 32.87 14.18 -23.26
N CYS A 686 33.69 15.11 -22.75
CA CYS A 686 33.33 15.92 -21.59
C CYS A 686 32.21 16.91 -21.93
N THR A 687 32.29 17.55 -23.10
CA THR A 687 31.29 18.48 -23.62
C THR A 687 29.96 17.77 -23.87
N LEU A 688 29.98 16.59 -24.49
CA LEU A 688 28.78 15.77 -24.71
C LEU A 688 28.12 15.38 -23.38
N CYS A 689 28.90 14.91 -22.41
CA CYS A 689 28.38 14.55 -21.10
C CYS A 689 27.78 15.76 -20.37
N ARG A 690 28.44 16.93 -20.43
CA ARG A 690 27.94 18.18 -19.84
C ARG A 690 26.62 18.61 -20.47
N ALA A 691 26.51 18.54 -21.80
CA ALA A 691 25.28 18.88 -22.54
C ALA A 691 24.12 17.92 -22.20
N LEU A 692 24.40 16.63 -22.12
CA LEU A 692 23.37 15.65 -21.79
C LEU A 692 22.89 15.79 -20.33
N LEU A 693 23.81 16.05 -19.39
CA LEU A 693 23.45 16.30 -18.00
C LEU A 693 22.71 17.64 -17.83
N SER A 694 23.09 18.70 -18.56
CA SER A 694 22.37 19.97 -18.52
C SER A 694 20.95 19.82 -19.07
N PHE A 695 20.79 19.14 -20.21
CA PHE A 695 19.48 18.80 -20.75
C PHE A 695 18.66 18.00 -19.74
N GLN A 696 19.23 16.96 -19.13
CA GLN A 696 18.55 16.14 -18.14
C GLN A 696 18.14 16.96 -16.90
N THR A 697 19.00 17.86 -16.41
CA THR A 697 18.69 18.74 -15.28
C THR A 697 17.57 19.72 -15.62
N ALA A 698 17.59 20.34 -16.81
CA ALA A 698 16.55 21.26 -17.24
C ALA A 698 15.22 20.53 -17.46
N PHE A 699 15.23 19.42 -18.18
CA PHE A 699 14.01 18.69 -18.52
C PHE A 699 13.43 17.95 -17.31
N VAL A 700 14.20 17.06 -16.68
CA VAL A 700 13.70 16.21 -15.58
C VAL A 700 13.64 16.98 -14.26
N GLY A 701 14.62 17.84 -14.00
CA GLY A 701 14.71 18.61 -12.77
C GLY A 701 13.76 19.81 -12.73
N VAL A 702 13.61 20.54 -13.84
CA VAL A 702 12.86 21.82 -13.86
C VAL A 702 11.53 21.72 -14.61
N LEU A 703 11.52 21.28 -15.86
CA LEU A 703 10.31 21.28 -16.70
C LEU A 703 9.28 20.22 -16.25
N LEU A 704 9.74 19.00 -15.96
CA LEU A 704 8.82 17.90 -15.68
C LEU A 704 8.02 18.08 -14.38
N PRO A 705 8.53 18.71 -13.29
CA PRO A 705 7.72 19.10 -12.14
C PRO A 705 6.84 20.34 -12.38
N THR A 706 7.24 21.27 -13.24
CA THR A 706 6.48 22.51 -13.48
C THR A 706 5.30 22.29 -14.40
N LEU A 707 5.36 21.37 -15.35
CA LEU A 707 4.26 21.04 -16.24
C LEU A 707 2.99 20.56 -15.49
N PRO A 708 3.08 19.61 -14.51
CA PRO A 708 1.97 19.27 -13.65
C PRO A 708 1.49 20.45 -12.81
N ALA A 709 2.41 21.25 -12.24
CA ALA A 709 2.06 22.43 -11.47
C ALA A 709 1.23 23.43 -12.30
N ALA A 710 1.67 23.72 -13.54
CA ALA A 710 0.96 24.55 -14.51
C ALA A 710 -0.40 23.95 -14.88
N ALA A 711 -0.47 22.64 -15.12
CA ALA A 711 -1.72 21.96 -15.42
C ALA A 711 -2.71 21.95 -14.23
N THR A 712 -2.23 22.12 -13.00
CA THR A 712 -3.06 22.18 -11.78
C THR A 712 -3.49 23.59 -11.38
N ASP A 713 -2.84 24.64 -11.88
CA ASP A 713 -3.11 26.04 -11.51
C ASP A 713 -4.35 26.62 -12.24
N GLU A 714 -4.87 25.92 -13.25
CA GLU A 714 -6.19 26.24 -13.83
C GLU A 714 -7.31 25.90 -12.83
N HIS A 715 -7.68 26.91 -12.03
CA HIS A 715 -8.66 26.95 -10.95
C HIS A 715 -10.10 26.45 -11.23
N ARG A 716 -10.37 25.61 -12.25
CA ARG A 716 -11.74 25.16 -12.58
C ARG A 716 -11.90 23.68 -12.95
N LEU A 717 -10.84 22.87 -12.92
CA LEU A 717 -10.95 21.50 -13.41
C LEU A 717 -11.14 20.48 -12.28
N PRO A 718 -12.16 19.59 -12.36
CA PRO A 718 -12.38 18.56 -11.35
C PRO A 718 -11.17 17.61 -11.28
N ALA A 719 -10.81 17.18 -10.07
CA ALA A 719 -9.58 16.42 -9.79
C ALA A 719 -9.38 15.14 -10.64
N GLY A 720 -10.47 14.55 -11.14
CA GLY A 720 -10.39 13.43 -12.09
C GLY A 720 -9.69 13.79 -13.40
N LEU A 721 -9.86 15.04 -13.88
CA LEU A 721 -9.20 15.51 -15.09
C LEU A 721 -7.70 15.73 -14.89
N ILE A 722 -7.28 16.12 -13.68
CA ILE A 722 -5.85 16.31 -13.34
C ILE A 722 -5.12 14.97 -13.36
N VAL A 723 -5.70 13.92 -12.76
CA VAL A 723 -5.12 12.57 -12.77
C VAL A 723 -5.10 12.00 -14.19
N HIS A 724 -6.13 12.24 -14.99
CA HIS A 724 -6.16 11.81 -16.39
C HIS A 724 -5.15 12.55 -17.28
N ARG A 725 -4.99 13.87 -17.11
CA ARG A 725 -3.96 14.65 -17.81
C ARG A 725 -2.56 14.19 -17.42
N ALA A 726 -2.30 13.97 -16.13
CA ALA A 726 -1.02 13.44 -15.66
C ALA A 726 -0.75 12.03 -16.21
N ALA A 727 -1.74 11.14 -16.22
CA ALA A 727 -1.62 9.79 -16.79
C ALA A 727 -1.40 9.81 -18.31
N ALA A 728 -2.09 10.70 -19.04
CA ALA A 728 -1.91 10.88 -20.48
C ALA A 728 -0.52 11.46 -20.82
N VAL A 729 -0.04 12.45 -20.05
CA VAL A 729 1.32 12.98 -20.19
C VAL A 729 2.35 11.89 -19.89
N LEU A 730 2.20 11.14 -18.80
CA LEU A 730 3.09 10.04 -18.45
C LEU A 730 3.09 8.94 -19.52
N SER A 731 1.92 8.64 -20.10
CA SER A 731 1.78 7.68 -21.21
C SER A 731 2.44 8.20 -22.48
N GLY A 732 2.24 9.47 -22.84
CA GLY A 732 2.84 10.11 -24.01
C GLY A 732 4.36 10.21 -23.89
N VAL A 733 4.87 10.59 -22.70
CA VAL A 733 6.30 10.58 -22.38
C VAL A 733 6.85 9.16 -22.42
N GLY A 734 6.13 8.17 -21.87
CA GLY A 734 6.52 6.76 -21.96
C GLY A 734 6.60 6.25 -23.41
N GLN A 735 5.66 6.66 -24.26
CA GLN A 735 5.65 6.32 -25.68
C GLN A 735 6.77 7.03 -26.45
N ALA A 736 7.04 8.30 -26.15
CA ALA A 736 8.15 9.06 -26.72
C ALA A 736 9.49 8.46 -26.31
N ILE A 737 9.65 8.06 -25.05
CA ILE A 737 10.82 7.33 -24.56
C ILE A 737 10.93 5.98 -25.26
N PHE A 738 9.83 5.26 -25.47
CA PHE A 738 9.84 4.00 -26.21
C PHE A 738 10.27 4.21 -27.68
N MET A 739 9.75 5.24 -28.35
CA MET A 739 10.16 5.59 -29.72
C MET A 739 11.63 6.02 -29.77
N LEU A 740 12.09 6.82 -28.81
CA LEU A 740 13.50 7.15 -28.64
C LEU A 740 14.34 5.89 -28.43
N ILE A 741 13.91 4.93 -27.60
CA ILE A 741 14.59 3.65 -27.40
C ILE A 741 14.66 2.81 -28.68
N GLN A 742 13.62 2.86 -29.53
CA GLN A 742 13.65 2.15 -30.82
C GLN A 742 14.54 2.85 -31.83
N LEU A 743 14.52 4.18 -31.90
CA LEU A 743 15.45 4.99 -32.69
C LEU A 743 16.91 4.73 -32.25
N TRP A 744 17.11 4.54 -30.95
CA TRP A 744 18.39 4.24 -30.31
C TRP A 744 18.94 2.84 -30.60
N ARG A 745 18.16 1.95 -31.21
CA ARG A 745 18.62 0.61 -31.64
C ARG A 745 19.28 0.61 -33.01
N GLY A 746 19.42 1.77 -33.66
CA GLY A 746 19.89 1.92 -35.04
C GLY A 746 18.76 2.39 -35.94
N LEU A 747 19.08 3.27 -36.91
CA LEU A 747 18.11 3.83 -37.86
C LEU A 747 17.33 2.67 -38.49
N PRO A 748 16.01 2.57 -38.29
CA PRO A 748 15.23 1.65 -39.07
C PRO A 748 15.34 2.06 -40.55
N ASP A 749 15.37 1.09 -41.45
CA ASP A 749 15.16 1.33 -42.89
C ASP A 749 13.93 2.26 -43.07
N ALA A 750 13.86 3.03 -44.16
CA ALA A 750 12.79 4.02 -44.37
C ALA A 750 11.37 3.48 -44.09
N ALA A 751 11.14 2.19 -44.33
CA ALA A 751 9.90 1.48 -44.00
C ALA A 751 9.60 1.35 -42.49
N GLY A 752 10.61 1.23 -41.62
CA GLY A 752 10.44 1.23 -40.16
C GLY A 752 10.28 2.65 -39.59
N LEU A 753 10.89 3.67 -40.20
CA LEU A 753 10.70 5.08 -39.83
C LEU A 753 9.28 5.55 -40.20
N GLY A 754 8.79 5.18 -41.40
CA GLY A 754 7.41 5.38 -41.81
C GLY A 754 6.40 4.68 -40.88
N ARG A 755 6.70 3.43 -40.46
CA ARG A 755 5.88 2.72 -39.46
C ARG A 755 5.88 3.43 -38.10
N MET A 756 7.03 3.93 -37.63
CA MET A 756 7.10 4.68 -36.38
C MET A 756 6.34 6.00 -36.45
N ALA A 757 6.45 6.76 -37.55
CA ALA A 757 5.68 7.99 -37.77
C ALA A 757 4.17 7.70 -37.81
N LEU A 758 3.76 6.64 -38.52
CA LEU A 758 2.38 6.16 -38.54
C LEU A 758 1.88 5.78 -37.14
N THR A 759 2.72 5.20 -36.27
CA THR A 759 2.32 4.86 -34.89
C THR A 759 2.35 6.03 -33.90
N GLY A 760 3.30 6.95 -34.04
CA GLY A 760 3.59 8.00 -33.08
C GLY A 760 2.74 9.25 -33.27
N LEU A 761 2.55 9.68 -34.51
CA LEU A 761 1.82 10.92 -34.85
C LEU A 761 0.36 10.89 -34.39
N PRO A 762 -0.41 9.80 -34.56
CA PRO A 762 -1.80 9.76 -34.10
C PRO A 762 -1.90 9.67 -32.58
N HIS A 763 -0.93 9.05 -31.89
CA HIS A 763 -0.87 9.07 -30.43
C HIS A 763 -0.56 10.48 -29.90
N LEU A 764 0.38 11.18 -30.52
CA LEU A 764 0.66 12.60 -30.22
C LEU A 764 -0.54 13.48 -30.57
N ALA A 765 -1.26 13.22 -31.67
CA ALA A 765 -2.46 13.94 -32.06
C ALA A 765 -3.61 13.72 -31.07
N ILE A 766 -3.83 12.48 -30.61
CA ILE A 766 -4.81 12.18 -29.55
C ILE A 766 -4.42 12.90 -28.26
N THR A 767 -3.13 12.88 -27.89
CA THR A 767 -2.63 13.58 -26.70
C THR A 767 -2.83 15.09 -26.83
N ALA A 768 -2.52 15.67 -28.01
CA ALA A 768 -2.74 17.08 -28.31
C ALA A 768 -4.23 17.47 -28.32
N LEU A 769 -5.12 16.58 -28.80
CA LEU A 769 -6.58 16.73 -28.72
C LEU A 769 -7.08 16.80 -27.27
N MET A 770 -6.47 16.04 -26.35
CA MET A 770 -6.78 16.14 -24.91
C MET A 770 -6.43 17.51 -24.32
N PHE A 771 -5.43 18.19 -24.88
CA PHE A 771 -4.98 19.50 -24.42
C PHE A 771 -5.72 20.66 -25.07
N LYS A 772 -5.97 20.63 -26.39
CA LYS A 772 -6.59 21.74 -27.13
C LYS A 772 -8.12 21.80 -27.08
N GLY A 773 -8.81 20.69 -26.79
CA GLY A 773 -10.28 20.63 -26.87
C GLY A 773 -10.94 19.80 -25.77
N PRO A 774 -10.84 20.20 -24.49
CA PRO A 774 -11.33 19.39 -23.35
C PRO A 774 -12.84 19.07 -23.43
N ILE A 775 -13.65 19.95 -24.02
CA ILE A 775 -15.11 19.75 -24.18
C ILE A 775 -15.43 18.69 -25.24
N LEU A 776 -14.78 18.78 -26.40
CA LEU A 776 -14.88 17.81 -27.49
C LEU A 776 -14.36 16.44 -27.06
N TYR A 777 -13.23 16.44 -26.35
CA TYR A 777 -12.66 15.23 -25.77
C TYR A 777 -13.62 14.58 -24.76
N TRP A 778 -14.25 15.36 -23.89
CA TRP A 778 -15.18 14.81 -22.88
C TRP A 778 -16.46 14.25 -23.51
N ARG A 779 -17.03 14.97 -24.49
CA ARG A 779 -18.23 14.52 -25.22
C ARG A 779 -17.98 13.24 -26.04
N SER A 780 -16.75 13.08 -26.55
CA SER A 780 -16.36 11.95 -27.41
C SER A 780 -15.39 10.96 -26.75
N TRP A 781 -15.16 11.05 -25.44
CA TRP A 781 -14.11 10.32 -24.71
C TRP A 781 -14.17 8.80 -24.94
N SER A 782 -15.38 8.24 -24.84
CA SER A 782 -15.59 6.79 -25.02
C SER A 782 -15.24 6.35 -26.44
N TRP A 783 -15.55 7.18 -27.44
CA TRP A 783 -15.28 6.91 -28.84
C TRP A 783 -13.80 7.10 -29.17
N ILE A 784 -13.16 8.15 -28.65
CA ILE A 784 -11.73 8.41 -28.87
C ILE A 784 -10.88 7.29 -28.23
N LEU A 785 -11.24 6.81 -27.03
CA LEU A 785 -10.55 5.67 -26.43
C LEU A 785 -10.80 4.35 -27.18
N LEU A 786 -12.02 4.12 -27.66
CA LEU A 786 -12.37 2.95 -28.46
C LEU A 786 -11.56 2.94 -29.76
N LEU A 787 -11.61 4.04 -30.52
CA LEU A 787 -10.89 4.20 -31.78
C LEU A 787 -9.37 4.15 -31.57
N GLY A 788 -8.86 4.83 -30.55
CA GLY A 788 -7.43 4.81 -30.20
C GLY A 788 -6.94 3.40 -29.86
N ARG A 789 -7.76 2.56 -29.21
CA ARG A 789 -7.43 1.15 -28.94
C ARG A 789 -7.53 0.29 -30.20
N LEU A 790 -8.64 0.35 -30.93
CA LEU A 790 -8.82 -0.39 -32.18
C LEU A 790 -7.69 -0.10 -33.16
N TRP A 791 -7.30 1.17 -33.24
CA TRP A 791 -6.17 1.61 -34.04
C TRP A 791 -4.83 1.07 -33.52
N LEU A 792 -4.56 1.10 -32.22
CA LEU A 792 -3.34 0.51 -31.63
C LEU A 792 -3.19 -0.98 -31.96
N PHE A 793 -4.31 -1.70 -32.06
CA PHE A 793 -4.36 -3.13 -32.37
C PHE A 793 -4.40 -3.45 -33.86
N SER A 794 -4.81 -2.51 -34.73
CA SER A 794 -4.82 -2.69 -36.19
C SER A 794 -3.51 -2.34 -36.87
N LEU A 795 -2.52 -1.80 -36.15
CA LEU A 795 -1.24 -1.40 -36.72
C LEU A 795 -0.43 -2.59 -37.28
N PRO A 796 0.06 -2.54 -38.53
CA PRO A 796 0.83 -3.62 -39.14
C PRO A 796 2.20 -3.87 -38.48
N ALA A 797 2.71 -2.99 -37.62
CA ALA A 797 3.88 -3.27 -36.77
C ALA A 797 3.59 -4.29 -35.64
N VAL A 798 2.30 -4.53 -35.37
CA VAL A 798 1.79 -5.48 -34.37
C VAL A 798 1.44 -6.83 -35.01
N ALA A 799 1.28 -6.90 -36.34
CA ALA A 799 0.74 -8.04 -37.06
C ALA A 799 1.75 -9.16 -37.43
N PRO A 800 3.00 -8.92 -37.85
CA PRO A 800 3.91 -10.01 -38.19
C PRO A 800 4.55 -10.59 -36.93
N GLY A 801 4.61 -11.93 -36.86
CA GLY A 801 5.15 -12.71 -35.73
C GLY A 801 6.64 -12.51 -35.39
N GLY A 802 7.28 -11.44 -35.87
CA GLY A 802 8.69 -11.13 -35.66
C GLY A 802 8.99 -10.03 -34.62
N SER A 803 7.99 -9.28 -34.10
CA SER A 803 8.27 -8.14 -33.21
C SER A 803 7.99 -8.43 -31.72
N GLY A 804 9.02 -8.16 -30.89
CA GLY A 804 9.05 -7.91 -29.43
C GLY A 804 8.35 -8.89 -28.48
N VAL A 805 7.05 -9.09 -28.66
CA VAL A 805 6.19 -9.92 -27.82
C VAL A 805 6.10 -11.33 -28.38
N ALA A 806 6.13 -11.50 -29.71
CA ALA A 806 6.22 -12.81 -30.37
C ALA A 806 7.54 -13.55 -30.06
N LEU A 807 8.62 -12.81 -29.80
CA LEU A 807 9.90 -13.33 -29.28
C LEU A 807 9.77 -14.09 -27.94
N THR A 808 8.73 -13.83 -27.16
CA THR A 808 8.49 -14.62 -25.94
C THR A 808 7.93 -16.01 -26.25
N LEU A 809 7.29 -16.18 -27.42
CA LEU A 809 6.72 -17.44 -27.92
C LEU A 809 7.70 -18.22 -28.80
N SER A 810 8.85 -17.65 -29.15
CA SER A 810 9.88 -18.34 -29.94
C SER A 810 10.79 -19.25 -29.12
N ASN A 811 10.63 -19.32 -27.80
CA ASN A 811 11.41 -20.22 -26.96
C ASN A 811 10.71 -21.58 -26.82
N LEU A 812 11.47 -22.67 -26.85
CA LEU A 812 10.95 -24.02 -26.58
C LEU A 812 10.33 -24.11 -25.17
N PRO A 813 9.28 -24.96 -25.00
CA PRO A 813 8.66 -25.15 -23.70
C PRO A 813 9.62 -25.84 -22.72
N GLN A 814 9.54 -25.47 -21.45
CA GLN A 814 10.38 -26.04 -20.40
C GLN A 814 9.66 -27.22 -19.73
N PRO A 815 10.35 -28.35 -19.47
CA PRO A 815 9.76 -29.49 -18.76
C PRO A 815 9.44 -29.18 -17.29
N GLY A 816 8.57 -29.99 -16.68
CA GLY A 816 8.14 -29.86 -15.28
C GLY A 816 7.10 -28.76 -15.02
N TRP A 817 6.53 -28.75 -13.82
CA TRP A 817 5.47 -27.81 -13.41
C TRP A 817 5.91 -26.34 -13.45
N ILE A 818 7.17 -26.06 -13.11
CA ILE A 818 7.76 -24.71 -13.18
C ILE A 818 7.90 -24.26 -14.64
N GLY A 819 8.26 -25.18 -15.53
CA GLY A 819 8.30 -24.91 -16.96
C GLY A 819 6.90 -24.60 -17.50
N ALA A 820 5.89 -25.39 -17.11
CA ALA A 820 4.49 -25.13 -17.46
C ALA A 820 4.02 -23.74 -17.07
N ALA A 821 4.28 -23.30 -15.84
CA ALA A 821 3.88 -21.97 -15.38
C ALA A 821 4.58 -20.83 -16.15
N LYS A 822 5.87 -21.00 -16.47
CA LYS A 822 6.60 -20.03 -17.31
C LYS A 822 6.06 -19.97 -18.73
N ASP A 823 5.76 -21.12 -19.30
CA ASP A 823 5.22 -21.22 -20.65
C ASP A 823 3.81 -20.60 -20.72
N TRP A 824 2.96 -20.78 -19.68
CA TRP A 824 1.69 -20.06 -19.56
C TRP A 824 1.86 -18.55 -19.42
N GLY A 825 2.82 -18.09 -18.62
CA GLY A 825 3.15 -16.67 -18.52
C GLY A 825 3.59 -16.07 -19.86
N ARG A 826 4.42 -16.81 -20.61
CA ARG A 826 4.84 -16.45 -21.97
C ARG A 826 3.68 -16.45 -22.95
N ILE A 827 2.76 -17.41 -22.87
CA ILE A 827 1.54 -17.46 -23.70
C ILE A 827 0.66 -16.24 -23.40
N LEU A 828 0.39 -15.92 -22.13
CA LEU A 828 -0.47 -14.79 -21.74
C LEU A 828 0.14 -13.42 -22.10
N LEU A 829 1.47 -13.29 -21.98
CA LEU A 829 2.19 -12.08 -22.37
C LEU A 829 2.30 -11.98 -23.91
N GLY A 830 2.64 -13.10 -24.55
CA GLY A 830 2.85 -13.29 -25.99
C GLY A 830 1.59 -13.06 -26.83
N THR A 831 0.43 -13.50 -26.33
CA THR A 831 -0.90 -13.29 -26.94
C THR A 831 -1.48 -11.91 -26.63
N ARG A 832 -0.78 -11.10 -25.83
CA ARG A 832 -1.16 -9.73 -25.44
C ARG A 832 -2.49 -9.60 -24.67
N LEU A 833 -3.14 -10.72 -24.35
CA LEU A 833 -4.36 -10.79 -23.53
C LEU A 833 -4.15 -10.17 -22.15
N PHE A 834 -2.97 -10.34 -21.57
CA PHE A 834 -2.65 -9.77 -20.26
C PHE A 834 -2.58 -8.23 -20.30
N SER A 835 -1.94 -7.66 -21.32
CA SER A 835 -1.86 -6.20 -21.47
C SER A 835 -3.21 -5.57 -21.78
N SER A 836 -4.06 -6.20 -22.59
CA SER A 836 -5.40 -5.70 -22.89
C SER A 836 -6.31 -5.77 -21.66
N ALA A 837 -6.21 -6.84 -20.86
CA ALA A 837 -6.93 -6.98 -19.60
C ALA A 837 -6.52 -5.91 -18.57
N ILE A 838 -5.21 -5.64 -18.43
CA ILE A 838 -4.71 -4.58 -17.53
C ILE A 838 -5.18 -3.20 -17.98
N VAL A 839 -5.10 -2.91 -19.28
CA VAL A 839 -5.52 -1.61 -19.84
C VAL A 839 -7.03 -1.41 -19.69
N ALA A 840 -7.83 -2.47 -19.85
CA ALA A 840 -9.27 -2.44 -19.54
C ALA A 840 -9.55 -2.24 -18.03
N LEU A 841 -8.69 -2.75 -17.16
CA LEU A 841 -8.76 -2.57 -15.70
C LEU A 841 -8.42 -1.16 -15.22
N LEU A 842 -7.50 -0.48 -15.92
CA LEU A 842 -6.96 0.83 -15.52
C LEU A 842 -7.76 2.02 -16.07
N LEU A 843 -8.52 1.84 -17.15
CA LEU A 843 -9.31 2.89 -17.78
C LEU A 843 -10.80 2.55 -17.69
N PRO A 844 -11.58 3.16 -16.78
CA PRO A 844 -13.00 2.86 -16.64
C PRO A 844 -13.75 3.23 -17.92
N GLN A 845 -14.41 2.25 -18.53
CA GLN A 845 -15.21 2.40 -19.73
C GLN A 845 -16.65 1.91 -19.47
N ARG A 846 -17.61 2.38 -20.29
CA ARG A 846 -18.97 1.85 -20.26
C ARG A 846 -18.94 0.35 -20.63
N PRO A 847 -19.75 -0.50 -20.00
CA PRO A 847 -19.69 -1.95 -20.17
C PRO A 847 -19.84 -2.40 -21.64
N MET A 848 -20.68 -1.73 -22.43
CA MET A 848 -20.82 -2.01 -23.87
C MET A 848 -19.54 -1.71 -24.68
N VAL A 849 -18.77 -0.69 -24.29
CA VAL A 849 -17.49 -0.35 -24.93
C VAL A 849 -16.41 -1.36 -24.54
N VAL A 850 -16.43 -1.84 -23.30
CA VAL A 850 -15.54 -2.93 -22.86
C VAL A 850 -15.88 -4.21 -23.63
N LEU A 851 -17.17 -4.56 -23.74
CA LEU A 851 -17.60 -5.73 -24.48
C LEU A 851 -17.21 -5.64 -25.96
N ALA A 852 -17.48 -4.50 -26.61
CA ALA A 852 -17.12 -4.26 -28.01
C ALA A 852 -15.60 -4.26 -28.23
N THR A 853 -14.80 -3.66 -27.33
CA THR A 853 -13.34 -3.69 -27.43
C THR A 853 -12.78 -5.10 -27.23
N GLN A 854 -13.31 -5.87 -26.27
CA GLN A 854 -12.87 -7.24 -26.04
C GLN A 854 -13.31 -8.19 -27.15
N ALA A 855 -14.51 -8.02 -27.70
CA ALA A 855 -14.99 -8.77 -28.86
C ALA A 855 -14.18 -8.46 -30.12
N ALA A 856 -13.92 -7.18 -30.41
CA ALA A 856 -13.07 -6.78 -31.52
C ALA A 856 -11.62 -7.26 -31.33
N LEU A 857 -11.09 -7.21 -30.10
CA LEU A 857 -9.76 -7.74 -29.78
C LEU A 857 -9.71 -9.26 -29.96
N ALA A 858 -10.73 -9.98 -29.49
CA ALA A 858 -10.83 -11.42 -29.68
C ALA A 858 -10.89 -11.76 -31.18
N LEU A 859 -11.69 -11.04 -31.97
CA LEU A 859 -11.77 -11.19 -33.43
C LEU A 859 -10.45 -10.86 -34.15
N LEU A 860 -9.73 -9.83 -33.71
CA LEU A 860 -8.43 -9.46 -34.27
C LEU A 860 -7.33 -10.47 -33.88
N LEU A 861 -7.39 -11.03 -32.67
CA LEU A 861 -6.48 -12.07 -32.19
C LEU A 861 -6.77 -13.42 -32.88
N THR A 862 -8.04 -13.77 -33.14
CA THR A 862 -8.41 -15.00 -33.85
C THR A 862 -7.98 -14.97 -35.32
N ARG A 863 -7.95 -13.78 -35.95
CA ARG A 863 -7.50 -13.61 -37.34
C ARG A 863 -6.02 -13.92 -37.58
N ASN A 864 -5.21 -13.95 -36.51
CA ASN A 864 -3.77 -14.22 -36.58
C ASN A 864 -3.37 -15.55 -35.90
N THR A 865 -4.35 -16.42 -35.65
CA THR A 865 -4.16 -17.72 -34.98
C THR A 865 -3.11 -18.59 -35.67
N GLN A 866 -3.07 -18.58 -37.00
CA GLN A 866 -2.10 -19.38 -37.76
C GLN A 866 -0.65 -18.96 -37.45
N ALA A 867 -0.37 -17.66 -37.30
CA ALA A 867 0.97 -17.17 -36.95
C ALA A 867 1.38 -17.48 -35.51
N TYR A 868 0.41 -17.56 -34.58
CA TYR A 868 0.68 -18.00 -33.21
C TYR A 868 0.91 -19.52 -33.15
N CYS A 869 0.12 -20.31 -33.88
CA CYS A 869 0.25 -21.76 -33.93
C CYS A 869 1.59 -22.23 -34.52
N THR A 870 2.23 -21.43 -35.37
CA THR A 870 3.57 -21.72 -35.93
C THR A 870 4.73 -21.30 -35.02
N THR A 871 4.48 -20.64 -33.88
CA THR A 871 5.55 -20.29 -32.93
C THR A 871 6.11 -21.55 -32.27
N GLN A 872 7.43 -21.58 -32.03
CA GLN A 872 8.12 -22.74 -31.46
C GLN A 872 7.51 -23.21 -30.13
N LEU A 873 7.03 -22.29 -29.29
CA LEU A 873 6.39 -22.63 -28.02
C LEU A 873 5.05 -23.36 -28.22
N LEU A 874 4.18 -22.87 -29.12
CA LEU A 874 2.84 -23.43 -29.34
C LEU A 874 2.85 -24.66 -30.27
N ALA A 875 3.81 -24.72 -31.19
CA ALA A 875 4.02 -25.86 -32.08
C ALA A 875 4.56 -27.09 -31.33
N ALA A 876 5.28 -26.88 -30.21
CA ALA A 876 5.91 -27.96 -29.46
C ALA A 876 4.90 -28.94 -28.83
N PRO A 877 5.18 -30.26 -28.88
CA PRO A 877 4.24 -31.31 -28.43
C PRO A 877 3.89 -31.21 -26.95
N LEU A 878 4.86 -30.82 -26.11
CA LEU A 878 4.65 -30.63 -24.66
C LEU A 878 3.61 -29.55 -24.37
N THR A 879 3.60 -28.46 -25.15
CA THR A 879 2.63 -27.37 -24.99
C THR A 879 1.26 -27.77 -25.48
N LYS A 880 1.18 -28.51 -26.61
CA LYS A 880 -0.08 -29.10 -27.10
C LYS A 880 -0.72 -30.02 -26.05
N GLN A 881 0.07 -30.90 -25.44
CA GLN A 881 -0.40 -31.79 -24.38
C GLN A 881 -0.94 -31.01 -23.16
N ARG A 882 -0.25 -29.94 -22.74
CA ARG A 882 -0.71 -29.06 -21.65
C ARG A 882 -1.98 -28.29 -22.00
N MET A 883 -2.12 -27.83 -23.24
CA MET A 883 -3.32 -27.15 -23.72
C MET A 883 -4.52 -28.10 -23.76
N LEU A 884 -4.33 -29.38 -24.13
CA LEU A 884 -5.38 -30.40 -24.07
C LEU A 884 -5.84 -30.68 -22.64
N TYR A 885 -4.92 -30.79 -21.67
CA TYR A 885 -5.31 -30.93 -20.26
C TYR A 885 -6.05 -29.70 -19.71
N LEU A 886 -5.64 -28.49 -20.14
CA LEU A 886 -6.34 -27.27 -19.78
C LEU A 886 -7.73 -27.22 -20.41
N ALA A 887 -7.87 -27.58 -21.68
CA ALA A 887 -9.14 -27.64 -22.38
C ALA A 887 -10.10 -28.63 -21.71
N ALA A 888 -9.63 -29.83 -21.38
CA ALA A 888 -10.42 -30.82 -20.64
C ALA A 888 -10.86 -30.32 -19.25
N GLY A 889 -9.98 -29.61 -18.52
CA GLY A 889 -10.33 -29.00 -17.24
C GLY A 889 -11.28 -27.79 -17.37
N LEU A 890 -11.18 -27.05 -18.47
CA LEU A 890 -12.08 -25.93 -18.79
C LEU A 890 -13.45 -26.44 -19.24
N GLU A 891 -13.55 -27.52 -20.01
CA GLU A 891 -14.82 -28.16 -20.34
C GLU A 891 -15.56 -28.62 -19.07
N PHE A 892 -14.82 -29.17 -18.09
CA PHE A 892 -15.38 -29.59 -16.80
C PHE A 892 -15.88 -28.43 -15.92
N THR A 893 -15.33 -27.21 -16.10
CA THR A 893 -15.68 -26.03 -15.30
C THR A 893 -16.56 -25.01 -16.03
N ALA A 894 -16.58 -25.04 -17.36
CA ALA A 894 -17.41 -24.19 -18.21
C ALA A 894 -18.84 -24.72 -18.32
N PHE A 895 -19.06 -26.03 -18.20
CA PHE A 895 -20.40 -26.64 -18.22
C PHE A 895 -21.37 -26.01 -17.17
N PRO A 896 -20.99 -25.81 -15.89
CA PRO A 896 -21.85 -25.10 -14.93
C PRO A 896 -21.91 -23.57 -15.15
N LEU A 897 -20.92 -22.98 -15.83
CA LEU A 897 -20.83 -21.52 -16.03
C LEU A 897 -21.65 -21.06 -17.25
N VAL A 898 -21.76 -21.90 -18.28
CA VAL A 898 -22.62 -21.69 -19.46
C VAL A 898 -24.09 -21.96 -19.12
N MET A 899 -24.38 -22.91 -18.22
CA MET A 899 -25.74 -23.15 -17.71
C MET A 899 -26.25 -22.03 -16.78
N ALA A 900 -25.37 -21.21 -16.21
CA ALA A 900 -25.74 -20.09 -15.34
C ALA A 900 -26.09 -18.79 -16.10
N VAL A 901 -25.74 -18.69 -17.39
CA VAL A 901 -25.95 -17.48 -18.21
C VAL A 901 -27.41 -17.28 -18.67
N PRO A 902 -28.19 -18.33 -19.02
CA PRO A 902 -29.60 -18.14 -19.39
C PRO A 902 -30.50 -17.71 -18.23
N LEU A 903 -30.15 -18.05 -16.98
CA LEU A 903 -30.92 -17.66 -15.78
C LEU A 903 -30.75 -16.19 -15.38
N ALA A 904 -29.78 -15.47 -15.97
CA ALA A 904 -29.58 -14.04 -15.76
C ALA A 904 -30.26 -13.15 -16.83
N VAL A 905 -30.88 -13.77 -17.86
CA VAL A 905 -31.59 -13.07 -18.94
C VAL A 905 -33.09 -13.37 -18.84
N HIS A 906 -33.69 -12.98 -17.72
CA HIS A 906 -35.12 -12.73 -17.63
C HIS A 906 -35.32 -11.43 -16.88
N TRP A 907 -35.51 -10.35 -17.64
CA TRP A 907 -35.91 -9.06 -17.11
C TRP A 907 -37.25 -8.69 -17.75
N PRO A 908 -38.30 -8.40 -16.96
CA PRO A 908 -39.56 -7.97 -17.52
C PRO A 908 -39.43 -6.50 -17.93
N GLU A 909 -39.56 -6.25 -19.23
CA GLU A 909 -39.91 -4.92 -19.71
C GLU A 909 -41.34 -4.61 -19.25
N GLY A 910 -41.49 -3.55 -18.45
CA GLY A 910 -42.78 -3.12 -17.97
C GLY A 910 -42.70 -1.79 -17.24
N GLY A 911 -42.87 -0.70 -17.99
CA GLY A 911 -43.44 0.53 -17.45
C GLY A 911 -42.66 1.82 -17.73
N ILE A 912 -42.93 2.46 -18.87
CA ILE A 912 -42.93 3.92 -18.98
C ILE A 912 -44.11 4.36 -19.88
N MET A 913 -44.98 5.17 -19.27
CA MET A 913 -45.83 6.25 -19.81
C MET A 913 -47.08 5.94 -20.65
N LEU A 914 -48.22 6.26 -20.03
CA LEU A 914 -49.06 7.42 -20.39
C LEU A 914 -49.02 7.82 -21.88
N LEU A 915 -49.94 7.24 -22.64
CA LEU A 915 -50.58 7.89 -23.79
C LEU A 915 -52.10 7.75 -23.60
N GLN A 916 -52.68 8.73 -22.89
CA GLN A 916 -54.09 9.06 -23.04
C GLN A 916 -54.16 10.35 -23.86
N GLY A 917 -54.84 10.29 -25.00
CA GLY A 917 -55.40 11.46 -25.67
C GLY A 917 -55.13 11.54 -27.18
N LYS A 918 -55.89 10.79 -27.98
CA LYS A 918 -56.82 11.36 -28.99
C LYS A 918 -57.44 10.29 -29.91
N LEU A 919 -58.77 10.23 -29.82
CA LEU A 919 -59.79 10.09 -30.88
C LEU A 919 -59.86 8.81 -31.74
N GLY A 920 -61.02 8.17 -31.67
CA GLY A 920 -61.81 7.87 -32.87
C GLY A 920 -62.22 6.41 -33.06
N SER A 921 -63.55 6.21 -33.10
CA SER A 921 -64.36 5.02 -33.42
C SER A 921 -64.29 3.83 -32.47
#